data_AF-A0A9X3E207-F1
#
_entry.id   AF-A0A9X3E207-F1
#
_cell.length_a   1.000
_cell.length_b   1.000
_cell.length_c   1.000
_cell.angle_alpha   90.00
_cell.angle_beta   90.00
_cell.angle_gamma   90.00
#
_symmetry.space_group_name_H-M   'P 1'
#
loop_
_entity.id
_entity.type
_entity.pdbx_description
1 polymer ?
#
loop_
_entity_poly.entity_id
_entity_poly.type
_entity_poly.pdbx_seq_one_letter_code
_entity_poly.pdbx_strand_id
1 'polypeptide(L)'
;MTIKPAAPAASAGACRITIDGVSRVVEPGLSVAAALVATGEIGFSRSKSGAPRGVFCGMGACHDCLVTIDGRTSQRACMSPVADGMIIDRQSARPDIRDPGLRDLGVPPRAIPVRPVEMLVIGAGPAGLSAASVAAEAGIEVVVLDERKSGGGQFFKQPETAPARVSLAEDAQAGAGAALIARARSAGAVILGQTLVWGAERRDGELRIGCHGPEGAVYFAPRLLVIATGAYERVPAVPGWTLPGVMTAGAAQTLLRAYGTVPPGRVLVAGNGPLDFQVALELHKAGASVVGVVESAASPYRQSLAALQLLAADPALALAGTRQLRRLASAGVPVHWSARITAIRGEGRVTGASVTAAAGVHEIEADTILLGGAFASDNSLSRLLGCAHDVVDGALVARRQPDGESSLPDIHIIGEAGRFGGALVAQAEGELAGRAAVRKLRGAASGDSRSALRRRARSLAFQSALWNLFRPAIEPPSPTPDTVICRCEEVTRATLERDAAAAAPDLATLKRLSRSGMGRCQGRYCSHRLGAIAGARPPASETQDFVAPQMPIRPVPLASLGVEKPEWGGHKRALLPDRAPLDGAPRLPETRVDIVVIGAGVAGVSTALFLARGGADVAILEHGFSNGVASGGNAGSLHAQLLSFDYGARAEAGGGPAARTLPLQRDSIALWGRLQQETGRDFEMKITGGLMVAETEAHLRFLEAKTALERAQGIESHVIDAAELARREPALNPEFVGAAWCPQEGKINPLVATRHLLDAAGVAGAILHERCSVLAIHAESGGFRIETSRGPVLARRIVNAAGAFAGQVGGLLGCEIPVFGAPLQMVVTEAAAPAITALVAHADRHLTLKQAANGNFIIGGGWTAGLDPVHHHPRPRLDSLEGNLWVAQHVVPGLRKLHVIRSWAAMNINIDGAPILGEDPRQKGLFHAVTSNGYTLGPIMGEMTAALVLGRDPGRDLAAFSPARFG
;
A
#
# COMPACT_ATOMS: atom_id res chain seq x y z
N MET A 1 -36.95 8.54 1.44
CA MET A 1 -36.82 9.13 2.78
C MET A 1 -35.92 10.34 2.67
N THR A 2 -36.48 11.54 2.82
CA THR A 2 -35.84 12.84 2.52
C THR A 2 -34.83 13.20 3.62
N ILE A 3 -33.54 12.94 3.38
CA ILE A 3 -32.47 13.32 4.31
C ILE A 3 -32.08 14.77 3.99
N LYS A 4 -32.62 15.72 4.77
CA LYS A 4 -32.13 17.10 4.82
C LYS A 4 -30.96 17.11 5.81
N PRO A 5 -29.73 17.47 5.41
CA PRO A 5 -28.64 17.62 6.38
C PRO A 5 -28.94 18.82 7.28
N ALA A 6 -28.99 18.60 8.58
CA ALA A 6 -29.07 19.67 9.57
C ALA A 6 -27.74 20.46 9.52
N ALA A 7 -27.82 21.74 9.17
CA ALA A 7 -26.68 22.64 9.29
C ALA A 7 -26.45 22.95 10.78
N PRO A 8 -25.26 22.74 11.35
CA PRO A 8 -24.97 23.22 12.69
C PRO A 8 -24.93 24.75 12.65
N ALA A 9 -25.66 25.40 13.55
CA ALA A 9 -25.59 26.83 13.75
C ALA A 9 -24.15 27.21 14.13
N ALA A 10 -23.49 28.03 13.31
CA ALA A 10 -22.19 28.59 13.63
C ALA A 10 -22.40 29.63 14.74
N SER A 11 -22.08 29.27 16.00
CA SER A 11 -21.93 30.27 17.05
C SER A 11 -20.71 31.13 16.73
N ALA A 12 -20.87 32.45 16.67
CA ALA A 12 -19.81 33.44 16.48
C ALA A 12 -18.85 33.58 17.68
N GLY A 13 -18.59 32.47 18.40
CA GLY A 13 -17.71 32.40 19.56
C GLY A 13 -16.34 31.82 19.20
N ALA A 14 -15.31 32.26 19.91
CA ALA A 14 -13.98 31.72 19.80
C ALA A 14 -13.94 30.24 20.27
N CYS A 15 -13.23 29.38 19.55
CA CYS A 15 -13.16 27.94 19.83
C CYS A 15 -12.04 27.67 20.85
N ARG A 16 -12.36 27.10 22.02
CA ARG A 16 -11.36 26.73 23.02
C ARG A 16 -10.95 25.27 22.84
N ILE A 17 -9.67 25.03 22.59
CA ILE A 17 -9.07 23.70 22.47
C ILE A 17 -7.97 23.52 23.50
N THR A 18 -7.66 22.28 23.86
CA THR A 18 -6.54 21.96 24.75
C THR A 18 -5.47 21.24 23.93
N ILE A 19 -4.25 21.78 23.89
CA ILE A 19 -3.11 21.18 23.19
C ILE A 19 -2.08 20.76 24.25
N ASP A 20 -1.83 19.46 24.38
CA ASP A 20 -0.92 18.87 25.39
C ASP A 20 -1.17 19.44 26.80
N GLY A 21 -2.44 19.48 27.21
CA GLY A 21 -2.87 20.03 28.52
C GLY A 21 -2.97 21.55 28.60
N VAL A 22 -2.59 22.30 27.56
CA VAL A 22 -2.64 23.78 27.55
C VAL A 22 -3.84 24.29 26.75
N SER A 23 -4.73 25.02 27.42
CA SER A 23 -5.88 25.66 26.77
C SER A 23 -5.42 26.79 25.84
N ARG A 24 -5.93 26.77 24.60
CA ARG A 24 -5.73 27.79 23.57
C ARG A 24 -7.09 28.18 22.99
N VAL A 25 -7.19 29.43 22.55
CA VAL A 25 -8.36 29.95 21.84
C VAL A 25 -7.97 30.12 20.38
N VAL A 26 -8.74 29.52 19.49
CA VAL A 26 -8.47 29.51 18.05
C VAL A 26 -9.72 29.85 17.25
N GLU A 27 -9.53 30.19 15.98
CA GLU A 27 -10.61 30.46 15.05
C GLU A 27 -11.42 29.17 14.77
N PRO A 28 -12.77 29.21 14.85
CA PRO A 28 -13.59 28.06 14.47
C PRO A 28 -13.41 27.72 12.98
N GLY A 29 -13.48 26.43 12.66
CA GLY A 29 -13.36 25.94 11.28
C GLY A 29 -11.93 25.70 10.78
N LEU A 30 -10.91 26.04 11.59
CA LEU A 30 -9.54 25.59 11.33
C LEU A 30 -9.46 24.06 11.27
N SER A 31 -8.52 23.53 10.49
CA SER A 31 -8.04 22.17 10.77
C SER A 31 -7.17 22.16 12.02
N VAL A 32 -7.03 21.03 12.69
CA VAL A 32 -6.15 20.86 13.84
C VAL A 32 -4.71 21.23 13.49
N ALA A 33 -4.22 20.88 12.30
CA ALA A 33 -2.89 21.31 11.84
C ALA A 33 -2.79 22.82 11.67
N ALA A 34 -3.82 23.48 11.13
CA ALA A 34 -3.84 24.93 10.98
C ALA A 34 -3.90 25.63 12.35
N ALA A 35 -4.66 25.10 13.31
CA ALA A 35 -4.70 25.59 14.68
C ALA A 35 -3.34 25.47 15.38
N LEU A 36 -2.69 24.30 15.27
CA LEU A 36 -1.34 24.07 15.82
C LEU A 36 -0.33 25.05 15.22
N VAL A 37 -0.31 25.21 13.90
CA VAL A 37 0.58 26.17 13.20
C VAL A 37 0.28 27.61 13.63
N ALA A 38 -0.99 28.00 13.74
CA ALA A 38 -1.40 29.34 14.17
C ALA A 38 -0.97 29.66 15.61
N THR A 39 -0.85 28.64 16.48
CA THR A 39 -0.33 28.80 17.84
C THR A 39 1.20 28.65 17.94
N GLY A 40 1.91 28.52 16.81
CA GLY A 40 3.37 28.38 16.77
C GLY A 40 3.89 26.94 16.94
N GLU A 41 3.00 25.96 17.04
CA GLU A 41 3.34 24.55 17.22
C GLU A 41 3.58 23.88 15.85
N ILE A 42 4.85 23.80 15.44
CA ILE A 42 5.24 23.17 14.15
C ILE A 42 5.69 21.71 14.28
N GLY A 43 6.13 21.30 15.48
CA GLY A 43 6.68 19.97 15.79
C GLY A 43 5.74 19.12 16.65
N PHE A 44 4.51 18.91 16.19
CA PHE A 44 3.43 18.28 16.97
C PHE A 44 3.22 16.78 16.71
N SER A 45 4.01 16.16 15.82
CA SER A 45 3.92 14.73 15.51
C SER A 45 5.26 14.03 15.76
N ARG A 46 5.26 12.71 15.64
CA ARG A 46 6.41 11.83 15.86
C ARG A 46 6.52 10.82 14.73
N SER A 47 7.76 10.55 14.31
CA SER A 47 8.07 9.48 13.38
C SER A 47 8.08 8.12 14.07
N LYS A 48 8.39 7.06 13.31
CA LYS A 48 8.53 5.69 13.82
C LYS A 48 9.63 5.56 14.88
N SER A 49 10.73 6.29 14.74
CA SER A 49 11.83 6.36 15.72
C SER A 49 11.61 7.39 16.84
N GLY A 50 10.51 8.15 16.80
CA GLY A 50 10.23 9.21 17.76
C GLY A 50 10.82 10.58 17.39
N ALA A 51 11.43 10.73 16.20
CA ALA A 51 11.89 12.03 15.72
C ALA A 51 10.69 12.99 15.52
N PRO A 52 10.84 14.30 15.82
CA PRO A 52 9.74 15.26 15.70
C PRO A 52 9.34 15.44 14.24
N ARG A 53 8.03 15.56 14.01
CA ARG A 53 7.40 15.76 12.69
C ARG A 53 6.33 16.85 12.79
N GLY A 54 5.89 17.35 11.65
CA GLY A 54 4.85 18.36 11.53
C GLY A 54 3.93 18.13 10.35
N VAL A 55 3.19 19.17 9.95
CA VAL A 55 2.44 19.16 8.70
C VAL A 55 3.41 19.09 7.51
N PHE A 56 3.14 18.18 6.56
CA PHE A 56 3.96 18.03 5.35
C PHE A 56 3.14 18.23 4.07
N CYS A 57 2.14 17.37 3.80
CA CYS A 57 1.40 17.42 2.53
C CYS A 57 0.14 18.29 2.53
N GLY A 58 -0.45 18.59 3.69
CA GLY A 58 -1.72 19.35 3.78
C GLY A 58 -2.95 18.71 3.10
N MET A 59 -2.86 17.46 2.67
CA MET A 59 -3.90 16.75 1.90
C MET A 59 -4.30 15.41 2.55
N GLY A 60 -3.78 15.10 3.74
CA GLY A 60 -4.01 13.81 4.39
C GLY A 60 -3.32 12.62 3.72
N ALA A 61 -2.42 12.86 2.76
CA ALA A 61 -1.83 11.81 1.93
C ALA A 61 -0.56 11.16 2.49
N CYS A 62 0.23 11.91 3.26
CA CYS A 62 1.50 11.42 3.83
C CYS A 62 1.34 10.69 5.17
N HIS A 63 0.27 10.98 5.92
CA HIS A 63 0.06 10.50 7.29
C HIS A 63 1.22 10.82 8.26
N ASP A 64 1.89 11.98 8.07
CA ASP A 64 3.02 12.43 8.90
C ASP A 64 2.54 13.34 10.07
N CYS A 65 1.34 13.92 9.96
CA CYS A 65 0.77 14.89 10.92
C CYS A 65 -0.25 14.24 11.88
N LEU A 66 0.05 13.05 12.38
CA LEU A 66 -0.88 12.30 13.22
C LEU A 66 -0.85 12.81 14.67
N VAL A 67 -2.03 12.94 15.27
CA VAL A 67 -2.25 13.36 16.67
C VAL A 67 -3.33 12.48 17.31
N THR A 68 -3.41 12.51 18.63
CA THR A 68 -4.54 11.95 19.38
C THR A 68 -5.57 13.06 19.58
N ILE A 69 -6.84 12.83 19.23
CA ILE A 69 -7.94 13.79 19.46
C ILE A 69 -8.98 13.11 20.34
N ASP A 70 -9.27 13.70 21.50
CA ASP A 70 -10.26 13.20 22.46
C ASP A 70 -10.07 11.71 22.79
N GLY A 71 -8.81 11.28 22.97
CA GLY A 71 -8.40 9.89 23.21
C GLY A 71 -8.36 8.98 21.97
N ARG A 72 -8.72 9.46 20.77
CA ARG A 72 -8.67 8.70 19.52
C ARG A 72 -7.34 8.93 18.82
N THR A 73 -6.56 7.88 18.61
CA THR A 73 -5.22 7.94 17.99
C THR A 73 -5.28 8.13 16.48
N SER A 74 -4.13 8.44 15.87
CA SER A 74 -3.92 8.43 14.42
C SER A 74 -4.89 9.33 13.64
N GLN A 75 -5.29 10.44 14.25
CA GLN A 75 -6.11 11.45 13.60
C GLN A 75 -5.24 12.33 12.72
N ARG A 76 -5.65 12.55 11.47
CA ARG A 76 -4.92 13.39 10.52
C ARG A 76 -5.16 14.85 10.86
N ALA A 77 -4.22 15.50 11.55
CA ALA A 77 -4.36 16.90 11.96
C ALA A 77 -4.75 17.84 10.80
N CYS A 78 -4.22 17.62 9.59
CA CYS A 78 -4.54 18.46 8.41
C CYS A 78 -5.94 18.24 7.82
N MET A 79 -6.65 17.19 8.23
CA MET A 79 -7.99 16.81 7.74
C MET A 79 -9.07 16.89 8.83
N SER A 80 -8.68 16.93 10.11
CA SER A 80 -9.61 17.04 11.24
C SER A 80 -9.93 18.51 11.53
N PRO A 81 -11.20 18.95 11.46
CA PRO A 81 -11.59 20.29 11.89
C PRO A 81 -11.52 20.41 13.42
N VAL A 82 -11.18 21.59 13.94
CA VAL A 82 -11.26 21.89 15.38
C VAL A 82 -12.72 22.01 15.82
N ALA A 83 -13.00 21.62 17.06
CA ALA A 83 -14.28 21.80 17.73
C ALA A 83 -14.04 22.34 19.15
N ASP A 84 -15.03 23.05 19.70
CA ASP A 84 -14.92 23.60 21.04
C ASP A 84 -14.82 22.48 22.08
N GLY A 85 -13.93 22.65 23.07
CA GLY A 85 -13.61 21.64 24.08
C GLY A 85 -12.69 20.50 23.63
N MET A 86 -12.25 20.49 22.36
CA MET A 86 -11.42 19.42 21.81
C MET A 86 -10.06 19.32 22.52
N ILE A 87 -9.66 18.10 22.87
CA ILE A 87 -8.35 17.78 23.46
C ILE A 87 -7.47 17.17 22.37
N ILE A 88 -6.29 17.76 22.15
CA ILE A 88 -5.33 17.40 21.13
C ILE A 88 -4.00 17.09 21.81
N ASP A 89 -3.55 15.85 21.73
CA ASP A 89 -2.28 15.42 22.31
C ASP A 89 -1.34 14.91 21.23
N ARG A 90 -0.04 15.14 21.45
CA ARG A 90 1.01 14.49 20.66
C ARG A 90 0.90 12.98 20.86
N GLN A 91 0.69 12.24 19.77
CA GLN A 91 0.57 10.79 19.86
C GLN A 91 1.92 10.10 20.05
N SER A 92 1.91 8.96 20.74
CA SER A 92 3.02 8.01 20.70
C SER A 92 3.23 7.46 19.29
N ALA A 93 4.49 7.20 18.92
CA ALA A 93 4.83 6.54 17.66
C ALA A 93 4.21 5.13 17.55
N ARG A 94 4.01 4.48 18.69
CA ARG A 94 3.40 3.16 18.84
C ARG A 94 2.40 3.24 20.01
N PRO A 95 1.12 3.55 19.77
CA PRO A 95 0.12 3.63 20.83
C PRO A 95 -0.04 2.26 21.54
N ASP A 96 -0.23 2.28 22.86
CA ASP A 96 -0.54 1.06 23.63
C ASP A 96 -2.05 0.81 23.59
N ILE A 97 -2.47 -0.22 22.86
CA ILE A 97 -3.89 -0.56 22.71
C ILE A 97 -4.56 -0.97 24.04
N ARG A 98 -3.78 -1.27 25.08
CA ARG A 98 -4.27 -1.60 26.43
C ARG A 98 -4.52 -0.35 27.28
N ASP A 99 -4.03 0.81 26.86
CA ASP A 99 -4.22 2.06 27.59
C ASP A 99 -5.73 2.40 27.69
N PRO A 100 -6.30 2.51 28.90
CA PRO A 100 -7.70 2.86 29.09
C PRO A 100 -8.01 4.32 28.73
N GLY A 101 -7.01 5.20 28.64
CA GLY A 101 -7.16 6.58 28.16
C GLY A 101 -7.39 6.67 26.65
N LEU A 102 -7.05 5.62 25.90
CA LEU A 102 -7.30 5.55 24.47
C LEU A 102 -8.70 4.98 24.18
N ARG A 103 -9.41 5.66 23.27
CA ARG A 103 -10.77 5.31 22.84
C ARG A 103 -10.76 4.54 21.53
N ASP A 104 -11.78 3.71 21.35
CA ASP A 104 -12.05 3.04 20.08
C ASP A 104 -12.29 4.07 18.97
N LEU A 105 -11.81 3.75 17.77
CA LEU A 105 -11.93 4.60 16.59
C LEU A 105 -13.29 4.48 15.89
N GLY A 106 -14.10 3.50 16.31
CA GLY A 106 -15.43 3.26 15.80
C GLY A 106 -16.09 2.10 16.53
N VAL A 107 -17.36 1.87 16.24
CA VAL A 107 -18.12 0.72 16.76
C VAL A 107 -18.19 -0.35 15.67
N PRO A 108 -18.00 -1.64 16.00
CA PRO A 108 -18.20 -2.73 15.04
C PRO A 108 -19.63 -2.71 14.47
N PRO A 109 -19.82 -2.56 13.15
CA PRO A 109 -21.15 -2.54 12.57
C PRO A 109 -21.74 -3.96 12.48
N ARG A 110 -23.08 -4.08 12.61
CA ARG A 110 -23.79 -5.33 12.31
C ARG A 110 -23.76 -5.69 10.83
N ALA A 111 -23.73 -4.68 9.97
CA ALA A 111 -23.58 -4.78 8.53
C ALA A 111 -23.10 -3.44 7.98
N ILE A 112 -22.38 -3.45 6.85
CA ILE A 112 -22.04 -2.23 6.12
C ILE A 112 -23.14 -2.00 5.06
N PRO A 113 -23.85 -0.86 5.09
CA PRO A 113 -24.92 -0.60 4.13
C PRO A 113 -24.38 -0.48 2.72
N VAL A 114 -25.14 -1.00 1.75
CA VAL A 114 -24.87 -0.84 0.30
C VAL A 114 -25.87 0.15 -0.28
N ARG A 115 -25.38 1.22 -0.91
CA ARG A 115 -26.17 2.28 -1.54
C ARG A 115 -26.02 2.19 -3.07
N PRO A 116 -27.04 1.74 -3.81
CA PRO A 116 -27.00 1.81 -5.27
C PRO A 116 -27.04 3.29 -5.71
N VAL A 117 -26.37 3.60 -6.82
CA VAL A 117 -26.37 4.94 -7.41
C VAL A 117 -26.19 4.85 -8.92
N GLU A 118 -26.80 5.74 -9.69
CA GLU A 118 -26.60 5.74 -11.14
C GLU A 118 -25.17 6.17 -11.51
N MET A 119 -24.70 7.29 -10.97
CA MET A 119 -23.35 7.80 -11.21
C MET A 119 -22.68 8.22 -9.90
N LEU A 120 -21.52 7.63 -9.64
CA LEU A 120 -20.66 8.01 -8.51
C LEU A 120 -19.42 8.75 -9.02
N VAL A 121 -19.15 9.93 -8.47
CA VAL A 121 -17.97 10.74 -8.78
C VAL A 121 -17.06 10.77 -7.56
N ILE A 122 -15.81 10.33 -7.71
CA ILE A 122 -14.80 10.36 -6.64
C ILE A 122 -13.89 11.57 -6.87
N GLY A 123 -14.04 12.58 -6.02
CA GLY A 123 -13.29 13.84 -6.04
C GLY A 123 -14.15 15.03 -6.46
N ALA A 124 -14.34 15.99 -5.57
CA ALA A 124 -15.07 17.23 -5.82
C ALA A 124 -14.15 18.35 -6.33
N GLY A 125 -13.16 18.01 -7.15
CA GLY A 125 -12.31 18.97 -7.86
C GLY A 125 -12.97 19.53 -9.13
N PRO A 126 -12.23 20.35 -9.92
CA PRO A 126 -12.76 20.92 -11.16
C PRO A 126 -13.30 19.89 -12.16
N ALA A 127 -12.63 18.73 -12.30
CA ALA A 127 -13.09 17.65 -13.17
C ALA A 127 -14.39 17.01 -12.67
N GLY A 128 -14.40 16.54 -11.42
CA GLY A 128 -15.54 15.82 -10.86
C GLY A 128 -16.79 16.70 -10.74
N LEU A 129 -16.66 17.96 -10.31
CA LEU A 129 -17.79 18.87 -10.23
C LEU A 129 -18.37 19.23 -11.61
N SER A 130 -17.52 19.39 -12.64
CA SER A 130 -17.99 19.61 -14.00
C SER A 130 -18.74 18.39 -14.56
N ALA A 131 -18.23 17.18 -14.33
CA ALA A 131 -18.91 15.95 -14.74
C ALA A 131 -20.25 15.79 -14.02
N ALA A 132 -20.26 16.00 -12.70
CA ALA A 132 -21.46 15.93 -11.88
C ALA A 132 -22.52 16.95 -12.31
N SER A 133 -22.12 18.21 -12.56
CA SER A 133 -23.05 19.25 -13.00
C SER A 133 -23.76 18.87 -14.30
N VAL A 134 -22.99 18.46 -15.31
CA VAL A 134 -23.54 18.12 -16.64
C VAL A 134 -24.45 16.89 -16.59
N ALA A 135 -24.07 15.85 -15.83
CA ALA A 135 -24.88 14.66 -15.69
C ALA A 135 -26.18 14.93 -14.89
N ALA A 136 -26.08 15.67 -13.79
CA ALA A 136 -27.24 16.02 -12.97
C ALA A 136 -28.22 16.95 -13.69
N GLU A 137 -27.74 17.91 -14.50
CA GLU A 137 -28.57 18.76 -15.37
C GLU A 137 -29.42 17.95 -16.35
N ALA A 138 -28.96 16.75 -16.72
CA ALA A 138 -29.69 15.82 -17.59
C ALA A 138 -30.54 14.79 -16.81
N GLY A 139 -30.72 14.97 -15.50
CA GLY A 139 -31.55 14.12 -14.65
C GLY A 139 -30.91 12.77 -14.30
N ILE A 140 -29.58 12.66 -14.29
CA ILE A 140 -28.87 11.51 -13.71
C ILE A 140 -28.75 11.71 -12.19
N GLU A 141 -29.04 10.66 -11.42
CA GLU A 141 -28.71 10.65 -10.00
C GLU A 141 -27.19 10.61 -9.81
N VAL A 142 -26.62 11.71 -9.30
CA VAL A 142 -25.18 11.84 -9.08
C VAL A 142 -24.87 12.01 -7.60
N VAL A 143 -23.97 11.17 -7.09
CA VAL A 143 -23.30 11.35 -5.80
C VAL A 143 -21.83 11.69 -6.04
N VAL A 144 -21.34 12.75 -5.41
CA VAL A 144 -19.94 13.18 -5.44
C VAL A 144 -19.34 12.99 -4.06
N LEU A 145 -18.24 12.25 -3.95
CA LEU A 145 -17.50 12.01 -2.70
C LEU A 145 -16.21 12.82 -2.66
N ASP A 146 -15.87 13.42 -1.53
CA ASP A 146 -14.58 14.07 -1.30
C ASP A 146 -14.08 13.85 0.13
N GLU A 147 -12.76 13.67 0.31
CA GLU A 147 -12.14 13.52 1.62
C GLU A 147 -12.17 14.83 2.43
N ARG A 148 -12.23 16.00 1.76
CA ARG A 148 -12.34 17.30 2.42
C ARG A 148 -13.80 17.64 2.74
N LYS A 149 -13.99 18.57 3.67
CA LYS A 149 -15.31 19.08 4.05
C LYS A 149 -15.96 19.86 2.91
N SER A 150 -15.24 20.82 2.32
CA SER A 150 -15.71 21.57 1.15
C SER A 150 -15.14 21.03 -0.15
N GLY A 151 -15.95 21.10 -1.21
CA GLY A 151 -15.52 20.85 -2.58
C GLY A 151 -14.58 21.94 -3.13
N GLY A 152 -14.17 21.77 -4.37
CA GLY A 152 -13.26 22.66 -5.10
C GLY A 152 -11.86 22.07 -5.33
N GLY A 153 -11.53 20.97 -4.66
CA GLY A 153 -10.26 20.26 -4.79
C GLY A 153 -9.03 21.12 -4.48
N GLN A 154 -7.86 20.70 -4.99
CA GLN A 154 -6.58 21.38 -4.74
C GLN A 154 -6.38 22.68 -5.53
N PHE A 155 -7.16 22.89 -6.60
CA PHE A 155 -7.08 24.12 -7.37
C PHE A 155 -7.89 25.23 -6.71
N PHE A 156 -9.20 25.08 -6.57
CA PHE A 156 -10.03 26.19 -6.10
C PHE A 156 -9.85 26.52 -4.62
N LYS A 157 -9.62 25.49 -3.77
CA LYS A 157 -9.43 25.59 -2.31
C LYS A 157 -10.39 26.59 -1.65
N GLN A 158 -11.62 26.14 -1.37
CA GLN A 158 -12.64 26.99 -0.76
C GLN A 158 -12.28 27.39 0.69
N PRO A 159 -12.59 28.63 1.11
CA PRO A 159 -12.33 29.09 2.46
C PRO A 159 -13.29 28.45 3.48
N GLU A 160 -12.73 27.95 4.58
CA GLU A 160 -13.44 27.29 5.68
C GLU A 160 -13.65 28.21 6.88
N THR A 161 -12.76 29.19 7.09
CA THR A 161 -12.83 30.15 8.21
C THR A 161 -13.30 31.54 7.77
N ALA A 162 -13.77 32.36 8.70
CA ALA A 162 -14.19 33.73 8.40
C ALA A 162 -13.03 34.60 7.86
N PRO A 163 -11.82 34.59 8.45
CA PRO A 163 -10.67 35.31 7.90
C PRO A 163 -10.31 34.89 6.48
N ALA A 164 -10.33 33.58 6.19
CA ALA A 164 -10.07 33.06 4.85
C ALA A 164 -11.13 33.54 3.83
N ARG A 165 -12.41 33.58 4.23
CA ARG A 165 -13.51 34.08 3.37
C ARG A 165 -13.31 35.55 3.02
N VAL A 166 -12.93 36.37 3.99
CA VAL A 166 -12.64 37.80 3.76
C VAL A 166 -11.46 37.96 2.81
N SER A 167 -10.37 37.22 3.05
CA SER A 167 -9.17 37.28 2.21
C SER A 167 -9.43 36.85 0.76
N LEU A 168 -10.35 35.91 0.53
CA LEU A 168 -10.67 35.37 -0.78
C LEU A 168 -11.95 35.95 -1.42
N ALA A 169 -12.58 36.98 -0.84
CA ALA A 169 -13.87 37.50 -1.31
C ALA A 169 -13.84 37.98 -2.77
N GLU A 170 -12.73 38.59 -3.19
CA GLU A 170 -12.51 39.09 -4.57
C GLU A 170 -11.58 38.17 -5.39
N ASP A 171 -11.23 36.99 -4.87
CA ASP A 171 -10.36 36.06 -5.58
C ASP A 171 -11.14 35.30 -6.66
N ALA A 172 -10.81 35.56 -7.92
CA ALA A 172 -11.49 34.97 -9.07
C ALA A 172 -11.42 33.43 -9.10
N GLN A 173 -10.33 32.83 -8.59
CA GLN A 173 -10.17 31.38 -8.54
C GLN A 173 -11.12 30.77 -7.49
N ALA A 174 -11.19 31.34 -6.29
CA ALA A 174 -12.12 30.91 -5.24
C ALA A 174 -13.58 31.10 -5.69
N GLY A 175 -13.91 32.26 -6.27
CA GLY A 175 -15.24 32.57 -6.81
C GLY A 175 -15.69 31.60 -7.90
N ALA A 176 -14.81 31.26 -8.85
CA ALA A 176 -15.12 30.27 -9.88
C ALA A 176 -15.39 28.87 -9.29
N GLY A 177 -14.64 28.47 -8.24
CA GLY A 177 -14.87 27.22 -7.52
C GLY A 177 -16.21 27.21 -6.79
N ALA A 178 -16.56 28.31 -6.11
CA ALA A 178 -17.84 28.45 -5.42
C ALA A 178 -19.02 28.35 -6.41
N ALA A 179 -18.91 29.01 -7.56
CA ALA A 179 -19.91 28.94 -8.63
C ALA A 179 -20.08 27.52 -9.19
N LEU A 180 -18.98 26.78 -9.40
CA LEU A 180 -19.04 25.40 -9.89
C LEU A 180 -19.68 24.44 -8.88
N ILE A 181 -19.37 24.60 -7.58
CA ILE A 181 -20.02 23.83 -6.50
C ILE A 181 -21.51 24.14 -6.44
N ALA A 182 -21.88 25.43 -6.53
CA ALA A 182 -23.27 25.86 -6.53
C ALA A 182 -24.04 25.28 -7.72
N ARG A 183 -23.45 25.31 -8.92
CA ARG A 183 -24.03 24.71 -10.14
C ARG A 183 -24.30 23.21 -9.97
N ALA A 184 -23.33 22.45 -9.46
CA ALA A 184 -23.50 21.01 -9.25
C ALA A 184 -24.65 20.72 -8.27
N ARG A 185 -24.74 21.48 -7.17
CA ARG A 185 -25.83 21.35 -6.19
C ARG A 185 -27.19 21.76 -6.75
N SER A 186 -27.26 22.88 -7.47
CA SER A 186 -28.51 23.36 -8.07
C SER A 186 -29.03 22.41 -9.15
N ALA A 187 -28.13 21.68 -9.82
CA ALA A 187 -28.46 20.63 -10.78
C ALA A 187 -28.98 19.34 -10.11
N GLY A 188 -28.88 19.21 -8.78
CA GLY A 188 -29.35 18.03 -8.04
C GLY A 188 -28.26 17.04 -7.62
N ALA A 189 -26.97 17.32 -7.88
CA ALA A 189 -25.89 16.44 -7.43
C ALA A 189 -25.73 16.48 -5.90
N VAL A 190 -25.65 15.31 -5.27
CA VAL A 190 -25.41 15.17 -3.82
C VAL A 190 -23.90 15.15 -3.57
N ILE A 191 -23.38 16.15 -2.86
CA ILE A 191 -21.95 16.24 -2.54
C ILE A 191 -21.72 15.86 -1.07
N LEU A 192 -21.04 14.74 -0.85
CA LEU A 192 -20.67 14.21 0.47
C LEU A 192 -19.18 14.51 0.74
N GLY A 193 -18.94 15.51 1.60
CA GLY A 193 -17.61 15.80 2.12
C GLY A 193 -17.22 14.87 3.26
N GLN A 194 -15.96 14.96 3.70
CA GLN A 194 -15.38 14.13 4.78
C GLN A 194 -15.60 12.63 4.57
N THR A 195 -15.67 12.19 3.31
CA THR A 195 -15.95 10.81 2.93
C THR A 195 -14.74 10.24 2.20
N LEU A 196 -14.04 9.34 2.89
CA LEU A 196 -12.85 8.67 2.40
C LEU A 196 -13.22 7.44 1.57
N VAL A 197 -12.74 7.36 0.33
CA VAL A 197 -12.70 6.09 -0.41
C VAL A 197 -11.47 5.30 0.03
N TRP A 198 -11.70 4.12 0.62
CA TRP A 198 -10.64 3.28 1.14
C TRP A 198 -10.42 2.01 0.32
N GLY A 199 -11.42 1.50 -0.40
CA GLY A 199 -11.31 0.25 -1.13
C GLY A 199 -12.30 0.14 -2.26
N ALA A 200 -12.10 -0.84 -3.13
CA ALA A 200 -13.03 -1.14 -4.20
C ALA A 200 -12.87 -2.60 -4.64
N GLU A 201 -13.96 -3.18 -5.13
CA GLU A 201 -14.00 -4.52 -5.68
C GLU A 201 -14.90 -4.53 -6.92
N ARG A 202 -14.48 -5.29 -7.94
CA ARG A 202 -15.36 -5.72 -9.03
C ARG A 202 -15.56 -7.22 -8.88
N ARG A 203 -16.80 -7.65 -8.71
CA ARG A 203 -17.15 -9.06 -8.57
C ARG A 203 -18.43 -9.35 -9.33
N ASP A 204 -18.41 -10.39 -10.15
CA ASP A 204 -19.57 -10.86 -10.92
C ASP A 204 -20.23 -9.74 -11.75
N GLY A 205 -19.41 -8.82 -12.28
CA GLY A 205 -19.85 -7.63 -13.03
C GLY A 205 -20.28 -6.43 -12.17
N GLU A 206 -20.51 -6.61 -10.87
CA GLU A 206 -20.93 -5.56 -9.93
C GLU A 206 -19.71 -4.77 -9.41
N LEU A 207 -19.83 -3.44 -9.39
CA LEU A 207 -18.86 -2.54 -8.77
C LEU A 207 -19.28 -2.20 -7.34
N ARG A 208 -18.35 -2.32 -6.39
CA ARG A 208 -18.53 -1.84 -5.01
C ARG A 208 -17.37 -0.96 -4.60
N ILE A 209 -17.69 0.24 -4.10
CA ILE A 209 -16.73 1.23 -3.64
C ILE A 209 -16.86 1.39 -2.12
N GLY A 210 -15.83 0.95 -1.40
CA GLY A 210 -15.73 1.06 0.05
C GLY A 210 -15.39 2.47 0.50
N CYS A 211 -16.28 3.07 1.29
CA CYS A 211 -16.15 4.41 1.81
C CYS A 211 -16.21 4.43 3.35
N HIS A 212 -15.63 5.45 3.96
CA HIS A 212 -15.73 5.74 5.39
C HIS A 212 -16.00 7.25 5.56
N GLY A 213 -17.15 7.59 6.12
CA GLY A 213 -17.57 8.97 6.35
C GLY A 213 -17.99 9.19 7.81
N PRO A 214 -18.62 10.35 8.12
CA PRO A 214 -19.06 10.68 9.47
C PRO A 214 -20.04 9.66 10.08
N GLU A 215 -20.83 8.98 9.25
CA GLU A 215 -21.78 7.93 9.66
C GLU A 215 -21.14 6.53 9.78
N GLY A 216 -19.83 6.40 9.51
CA GLY A 216 -19.10 5.14 9.49
C GLY A 216 -18.87 4.58 8.07
N ALA A 217 -18.68 3.27 7.98
CA ALA A 217 -18.41 2.59 6.72
C ALA A 217 -19.68 2.42 5.87
N VAL A 218 -19.55 2.56 4.54
CA VAL A 218 -20.62 2.36 3.56
C VAL A 218 -20.05 1.88 2.24
N TYR A 219 -20.79 1.02 1.53
CA TYR A 219 -20.50 0.66 0.14
C TYR A 219 -21.41 1.44 -0.81
N PHE A 220 -20.84 2.02 -1.86
CA PHE A 220 -21.60 2.50 -3.00
C PHE A 220 -21.52 1.50 -4.16
N ALA A 221 -22.65 1.23 -4.80
CA ALA A 221 -22.75 0.34 -5.96
C ALA A 221 -23.18 1.15 -7.20
N PRO A 222 -22.23 1.78 -7.92
CA PRO A 222 -22.53 2.62 -9.07
C PRO A 222 -22.81 1.82 -10.36
N ARG A 223 -23.71 2.33 -11.21
CA ARG A 223 -23.80 1.90 -12.62
C ARG A 223 -22.69 2.50 -13.49
N LEU A 224 -22.26 3.72 -13.16
CA LEU A 224 -21.14 4.41 -13.80
C LEU A 224 -20.26 5.08 -12.74
N LEU A 225 -18.95 4.83 -12.79
CA LEU A 225 -17.97 5.43 -11.90
C LEU A 225 -17.14 6.50 -12.63
N VAL A 226 -16.99 7.67 -12.02
CA VAL A 226 -16.04 8.70 -12.46
C VAL A 226 -14.96 8.91 -11.41
N ILE A 227 -13.72 8.59 -11.76
CA ILE A 227 -12.53 8.77 -10.93
C ILE A 227 -11.91 10.13 -11.27
N ALA A 228 -12.04 11.08 -10.35
CA ALA A 228 -11.50 12.44 -10.42
C ALA A 228 -10.63 12.76 -9.18
N THR A 229 -9.87 11.76 -8.71
CA THR A 229 -9.03 11.75 -7.48
C THR A 229 -7.86 12.73 -7.50
N GLY A 230 -7.57 13.34 -8.64
CA GLY A 230 -6.54 14.37 -8.77
C GLY A 230 -5.10 13.83 -8.72
N ALA A 231 -4.18 14.68 -8.29
CA ALA A 231 -2.76 14.38 -8.14
C ALA A 231 -2.21 14.87 -6.79
N TYR A 232 -1.03 14.38 -6.42
CA TYR A 232 -0.29 14.83 -5.24
C TYR A 232 1.13 15.27 -5.62
N GLU A 233 1.70 16.18 -4.81
CA GLU A 233 3.04 16.73 -5.04
C GLU A 233 4.14 15.68 -4.85
N ARG A 234 5.10 15.68 -5.78
CA ARG A 234 6.36 14.94 -5.77
C ARG A 234 7.51 15.92 -5.59
N VAL A 235 7.91 16.07 -4.34
CA VAL A 235 9.03 16.94 -3.94
C VAL A 235 10.35 16.19 -3.87
N PRO A 236 11.51 16.84 -4.05
CA PRO A 236 12.82 16.22 -3.88
C PRO A 236 13.05 15.69 -2.45
N ALA A 237 13.82 14.61 -2.33
CA ALA A 237 14.31 14.11 -1.06
C ALA A 237 15.76 14.58 -0.89
N VAL A 238 15.97 15.57 -0.03
CA VAL A 238 17.29 16.12 0.31
C VAL A 238 17.54 15.92 1.81
N PRO A 239 18.80 15.90 2.29
CA PRO A 239 19.09 15.92 3.72
C PRO A 239 18.22 16.94 4.46
N GLY A 240 17.65 16.56 5.60
CA GLY A 240 16.80 17.44 6.42
C GLY A 240 15.36 17.67 5.93
N TRP A 241 14.93 17.15 4.77
CA TRP A 241 13.56 17.32 4.27
C TRP A 241 12.45 16.76 5.19
N THR A 242 12.84 15.99 6.21
CA THR A 242 11.98 15.39 7.21
C THR A 242 11.69 16.26 8.43
N LEU A 243 12.41 17.37 8.61
CA LEU A 243 12.33 18.23 9.79
C LEU A 243 10.98 18.97 9.89
N PRO A 244 10.48 19.23 11.12
CA PRO A 244 9.42 20.21 11.34
C PRO A 244 9.77 21.57 10.74
N GLY A 245 8.82 22.19 10.04
CA GLY A 245 9.04 23.40 9.23
C GLY A 245 9.20 23.10 7.73
N VAL A 246 9.40 21.84 7.33
CA VAL A 246 9.36 21.45 5.92
C VAL A 246 7.96 20.98 5.53
N MET A 247 7.37 21.60 4.51
CA MET A 247 6.08 21.18 3.94
C MET A 247 6.03 21.38 2.43
N THR A 248 5.03 20.82 1.75
CA THR A 248 4.85 21.06 0.31
C THR A 248 4.28 22.45 0.04
N ALA A 249 4.55 23.01 -1.13
CA ALA A 249 4.01 24.32 -1.51
C ALA A 249 2.47 24.32 -1.46
N GLY A 250 1.82 23.25 -1.94
CA GLY A 250 0.37 23.08 -1.86
C GLY A 250 -0.18 22.91 -0.44
N ALA A 251 0.64 22.48 0.53
CA ALA A 251 0.24 22.41 1.94
C ALA A 251 0.15 23.81 2.54
N ALA A 252 1.17 24.65 2.34
CA ALA A 252 1.16 26.06 2.74
C ALA A 252 0.03 26.82 2.05
N GLN A 253 -0.21 26.55 0.76
CA GLN A 253 -1.36 27.15 0.07
C GLN A 253 -2.71 26.71 0.65
N THR A 254 -2.81 25.46 1.13
CA THR A 254 -4.02 24.99 1.83
C THR A 254 -4.18 25.74 3.17
N LEU A 255 -3.11 25.86 3.96
CA LEU A 255 -3.13 26.63 5.21
C LEU A 255 -3.64 28.05 4.97
N LEU A 256 -3.11 28.73 3.96
CA LEU A 256 -3.51 30.09 3.64
C LEU A 256 -4.94 30.17 3.11
N ARG A 257 -5.24 29.48 2.00
CA ARG A 257 -6.51 29.69 1.27
C ARG A 257 -7.72 29.09 2.01
N ALA A 258 -7.57 27.92 2.63
CA ALA A 258 -8.69 27.29 3.34
C ALA A 258 -8.88 27.88 4.74
N TYR A 259 -7.79 28.21 5.43
CA TYR A 259 -7.83 28.50 6.87
C TYR A 259 -7.39 29.92 7.26
N GLY A 260 -6.77 30.67 6.35
CA GLY A 260 -6.20 31.99 6.66
C GLY A 260 -4.93 31.90 7.49
N THR A 261 -4.29 30.72 7.55
CA THR A 261 -3.10 30.47 8.37
C THR A 261 -1.84 30.59 7.53
N VAL A 262 -0.90 31.41 8.00
CA VAL A 262 0.42 31.60 7.38
C VAL A 262 1.46 30.77 8.13
N PRO A 263 2.39 30.09 7.44
CA PRO A 263 3.51 29.42 8.10
C PRO A 263 4.38 30.42 8.89
N PRO A 264 4.90 30.04 10.07
CA PRO A 264 5.63 30.97 10.93
C PRO A 264 7.05 31.27 10.43
N GLY A 265 7.57 32.41 10.88
CA GLY A 265 8.96 32.82 10.67
C GLY A 265 9.28 33.14 9.20
N ARG A 266 10.54 32.94 8.84
CA ARG A 266 11.07 33.16 7.49
C ARG A 266 10.74 31.98 6.58
N VAL A 267 10.08 32.24 5.47
CA VAL A 267 9.58 31.24 4.54
C VAL A 267 10.43 31.25 3.26
N LEU A 268 11.10 30.14 2.98
CA LEU A 268 11.77 29.91 1.69
C LEU A 268 10.92 28.96 0.84
N VAL A 269 10.62 29.34 -0.40
CA VAL A 269 9.97 28.44 -1.37
C VAL A 269 11.05 27.88 -2.28
N ALA A 270 11.15 26.55 -2.41
CA ALA A 270 12.20 25.91 -3.18
C ALA A 270 11.67 24.73 -3.98
N GLY A 271 11.84 24.76 -5.29
CA GLY A 271 11.27 23.73 -6.16
C GLY A 271 11.40 24.03 -7.64
N ASN A 272 10.34 23.71 -8.35
CA ASN A 272 10.24 23.88 -9.79
C ASN A 272 8.79 24.05 -10.21
N GLY A 273 8.52 25.13 -10.92
CA GLY A 273 7.26 25.34 -11.62
C GLY A 273 6.45 26.52 -11.10
N PRO A 274 5.33 26.81 -11.79
CA PRO A 274 4.57 28.05 -11.60
C PRO A 274 3.86 28.17 -10.24
N LEU A 275 3.60 27.03 -9.56
CA LEU A 275 2.92 27.02 -8.26
C LEU A 275 3.76 27.75 -7.19
N ASP A 276 5.08 27.60 -7.23
CA ASP A 276 5.98 28.15 -6.21
C ASP A 276 5.90 29.68 -6.16
N PHE A 277 5.83 30.31 -7.33
CA PHE A 277 5.63 31.76 -7.45
C PHE A 277 4.25 32.20 -6.96
N GLN A 278 3.23 31.36 -7.11
CA GLN A 278 1.86 31.70 -6.70
C GLN A 278 1.79 31.70 -5.19
N VAL A 279 2.28 30.63 -4.59
CA VAL A 279 2.31 30.46 -3.13
C VAL A 279 3.17 31.54 -2.49
N ALA A 280 4.36 31.84 -3.03
CA ALA A 280 5.21 32.92 -2.52
C ALA A 280 4.49 34.28 -2.52
N LEU A 281 3.81 34.64 -3.61
CA LEU A 281 3.10 35.91 -3.71
C LEU A 281 1.85 35.95 -2.81
N GLU A 282 1.08 34.87 -2.73
CA GLU A 282 -0.10 34.78 -1.86
C GLU A 282 0.31 34.89 -0.38
N LEU A 283 1.38 34.20 0.03
CA LEU A 283 1.92 34.29 1.39
C LEU A 283 2.45 35.68 1.71
N HIS A 284 3.21 36.31 0.80
CA HIS A 284 3.68 37.68 1.00
C HIS A 284 2.53 38.67 1.18
N LYS A 285 1.48 38.57 0.37
CA LYS A 285 0.27 39.41 0.51
C LYS A 285 -0.46 39.19 1.83
N ALA A 286 -0.38 37.99 2.38
CA ALA A 286 -0.92 37.64 3.69
C ALA A 286 0.00 38.02 4.85
N GLY A 287 1.12 38.71 4.59
CA GLY A 287 2.04 39.20 5.62
C GLY A 287 3.16 38.22 6.00
N ALA A 288 3.33 37.11 5.28
CA ALA A 288 4.44 36.18 5.54
C ALA A 288 5.81 36.80 5.19
N SER A 289 6.83 36.48 5.99
CA SER A 289 8.23 36.84 5.69
C SER A 289 8.81 35.89 4.65
N VAL A 290 8.48 36.09 3.37
CA VAL A 290 9.01 35.27 2.28
C VAL A 290 10.42 35.75 1.93
N VAL A 291 11.43 34.94 2.27
CA VAL A 291 12.85 35.31 2.10
C VAL A 291 13.41 35.02 0.71
N GLY A 292 12.69 34.22 -0.10
CA GLY A 292 13.05 33.98 -1.49
C GLY A 292 12.30 32.84 -2.14
N VAL A 293 12.50 32.71 -3.45
CA VAL A 293 12.06 31.58 -4.27
C VAL A 293 13.27 30.97 -4.98
N VAL A 294 13.50 29.68 -4.80
CA VAL A 294 14.54 28.89 -5.47
C VAL A 294 13.90 28.08 -6.59
N GLU A 295 14.25 28.40 -7.82
CA GLU A 295 13.68 27.80 -9.03
C GLU A 295 14.78 27.13 -9.87
N SER A 296 14.59 25.85 -10.17
CA SER A 296 15.54 25.07 -10.95
C SER A 296 15.56 25.38 -12.44
N ALA A 297 14.50 25.97 -12.99
CA ALA A 297 14.44 26.42 -14.37
C ALA A 297 15.26 27.68 -14.60
N ALA A 298 15.67 27.89 -15.85
CA ALA A 298 16.27 29.16 -16.26
C ALA A 298 15.23 30.29 -16.23
N SER A 299 15.69 31.53 -16.01
CA SER A 299 14.82 32.69 -16.02
C SER A 299 14.01 32.78 -17.33
N PRO A 300 12.68 32.98 -17.29
CA PRO A 300 11.84 33.02 -18.48
C PRO A 300 12.21 34.17 -19.42
N TYR A 301 12.82 35.25 -18.89
CA TYR A 301 13.31 36.38 -19.67
C TYR A 301 14.48 36.01 -20.61
N ARG A 302 15.12 34.85 -20.41
CA ARG A 302 16.18 34.32 -21.26
C ARG A 302 15.69 33.25 -22.25
N GLN A 303 14.40 32.91 -22.22
CA GLN A 303 13.79 31.81 -22.98
C GLN A 303 12.76 32.33 -23.98
N SER A 304 13.18 33.20 -24.91
CA SER A 304 12.28 33.92 -25.84
C SER A 304 11.37 33.00 -26.65
N LEU A 305 11.89 31.89 -27.19
CA LEU A 305 11.09 30.93 -27.97
C LEU A 305 9.99 30.27 -27.13
N ALA A 306 10.31 29.79 -25.92
CA ALA A 306 9.35 29.16 -25.03
C ALA A 306 8.28 30.17 -24.55
N ALA A 307 8.67 31.42 -24.31
CA ALA A 307 7.75 32.50 -23.98
C ALA A 307 6.78 32.82 -25.14
N LEU A 308 7.27 32.83 -26.39
CA LEU A 308 6.42 33.01 -27.58
C LEU A 308 5.44 31.85 -27.77
N GLN A 309 5.89 30.60 -27.55
CA GLN A 309 5.02 29.42 -27.58
C GLN A 309 3.91 29.49 -26.53
N LEU A 310 4.24 29.96 -25.32
CA LEU A 310 3.27 30.14 -24.24
C LEU A 310 2.22 31.21 -24.60
N LEU A 311 2.67 32.35 -25.14
CA LEU A 311 1.79 33.42 -25.63
C LEU A 311 0.89 32.96 -26.77
N ALA A 312 1.43 32.19 -27.72
CA ALA A 312 0.65 31.65 -28.83
C ALA A 312 -0.42 30.65 -28.37
N ALA A 313 -0.15 29.87 -27.32
CA ALA A 313 -1.09 28.90 -26.78
C ALA A 313 -2.24 29.55 -26.00
N ASP A 314 -1.93 30.49 -25.08
CA ASP A 314 -2.94 31.27 -24.36
C ASP A 314 -2.37 32.63 -23.87
N PRO A 315 -2.63 33.74 -24.59
CA PRO A 315 -2.10 35.05 -24.24
C PRO A 315 -2.53 35.54 -22.85
N ALA A 316 -3.77 35.24 -22.45
CA ALA A 316 -4.32 35.74 -21.20
C ALA A 316 -3.61 35.10 -20.00
N LEU A 317 -3.39 33.77 -20.05
CA LEU A 317 -2.67 33.05 -19.01
C LEU A 317 -1.18 33.40 -18.98
N ALA A 318 -0.54 33.59 -20.14
CA ALA A 318 0.85 34.02 -20.22
C ALA A 318 1.06 35.42 -19.60
N LEU A 319 0.14 36.36 -19.87
CA LEU A 319 0.14 37.69 -19.25
C LEU A 319 -0.13 37.62 -17.74
N ALA A 320 -1.02 36.74 -17.30
CA ALA A 320 -1.27 36.52 -15.86
C ALA A 320 0.00 36.07 -15.13
N GLY A 321 0.73 35.08 -15.67
CA GLY A 321 2.02 34.63 -15.12
C GLY A 321 3.09 35.73 -15.12
N THR A 322 3.16 36.54 -16.19
CA THR A 322 4.08 37.67 -16.26
C THR A 322 3.79 38.71 -15.18
N ARG A 323 2.51 39.05 -14.94
CA ARG A 323 2.10 39.97 -13.88
C ARG A 323 2.44 39.42 -12.50
N GLN A 324 2.32 38.12 -12.30
CA GLN A 324 2.65 37.45 -11.05
C GLN A 324 4.15 37.57 -10.72
N LEU A 325 5.03 37.32 -11.70
CA LEU A 325 6.48 37.51 -11.53
C LEU A 325 6.85 38.97 -11.26
N ARG A 326 6.22 39.93 -11.95
CA ARG A 326 6.44 41.36 -11.70
C ARG A 326 6.01 41.78 -10.29
N ARG A 327 4.86 41.27 -9.83
CA ARG A 327 4.36 41.55 -8.47
C ARG A 327 5.28 40.99 -7.39
N LEU A 328 5.84 39.80 -7.62
CA LEU A 328 6.81 39.21 -6.71
C LEU A 328 8.11 40.02 -6.67
N ALA A 329 8.58 40.51 -7.83
CA ALA A 329 9.75 41.39 -7.90
C ALA A 329 9.51 42.74 -7.20
N SER A 330 8.33 43.36 -7.40
CA SER A 330 7.98 44.62 -6.71
C SER A 330 7.78 44.45 -5.20
N ALA A 331 7.50 43.23 -4.75
CA ALA A 331 7.44 42.87 -3.33
C ALA A 331 8.83 42.68 -2.69
N GLY A 332 9.91 42.81 -3.46
CA GLY A 332 11.28 42.64 -2.97
C GLY A 332 11.66 41.19 -2.67
N VAL A 333 10.87 40.21 -3.10
CA VAL A 333 11.16 38.78 -2.88
C VAL A 333 12.16 38.30 -3.93
N PRO A 334 13.39 37.90 -3.56
CA PRO A 334 14.39 37.46 -4.53
C PRO A 334 14.00 36.12 -5.16
N VAL A 335 14.26 35.98 -6.46
CA VAL A 335 14.11 34.72 -7.18
C VAL A 335 15.48 34.24 -7.64
N HIS A 336 15.90 33.10 -7.11
CA HIS A 336 17.12 32.39 -7.47
C HIS A 336 16.81 31.43 -8.63
N TRP A 337 17.03 31.88 -9.85
CA TRP A 337 16.87 31.06 -11.06
C TRP A 337 18.05 30.11 -11.24
N SER A 338 17.83 29.01 -11.97
CA SER A 338 18.84 27.97 -12.21
C SER A 338 19.49 27.49 -10.90
N ALA A 339 18.67 27.39 -9.85
CA ALA A 339 19.12 27.07 -8.50
C ALA A 339 18.28 25.95 -7.89
N ARG A 340 18.87 25.16 -6.99
CA ARG A 340 18.20 24.05 -6.31
C ARG A 340 18.61 23.93 -4.87
N ILE A 341 17.65 23.58 -4.03
CA ILE A 341 17.93 23.14 -2.66
C ILE A 341 18.67 21.80 -2.68
N THR A 342 19.76 21.70 -1.92
CA THR A 342 20.59 20.49 -1.82
C THR A 342 20.61 19.89 -0.42
N ALA A 343 20.35 20.71 0.61
CA ALA A 343 20.16 20.27 1.98
C ALA A 343 19.27 21.26 2.75
N ILE A 344 18.60 20.77 3.77
CA ILE A 344 17.85 21.55 4.75
C ILE A 344 18.56 21.37 6.09
N ARG A 345 18.89 22.49 6.74
CA ARG A 345 19.65 22.53 7.98
C ARG A 345 18.72 22.70 9.18
N GLY A 346 19.18 22.15 10.31
CA GLY A 346 18.53 22.31 11.60
C GLY A 346 18.51 21.02 12.42
N GLU A 347 18.35 21.18 13.74
CA GLU A 347 18.22 20.09 14.70
C GLU A 347 16.84 20.21 15.36
N GLY A 348 16.03 19.16 15.27
CA GLY A 348 14.66 19.14 15.77
C GLY A 348 13.65 20.01 15.01
N ARG A 349 14.11 21.05 14.29
CA ARG A 349 13.33 21.92 13.38
C ARG A 349 14.24 22.57 12.35
N VAL A 350 13.65 23.10 11.28
CA VAL A 350 14.37 23.88 10.25
C VAL A 350 15.00 25.15 10.84
N THR A 351 16.22 25.47 10.39
CA THR A 351 16.89 26.76 10.62
C THR A 351 17.47 27.40 9.35
N GLY A 352 17.49 26.67 8.23
CA GLY A 352 17.90 27.18 6.93
C GLY A 352 18.02 26.10 5.86
N ALA A 353 18.54 26.49 4.71
CA ALA A 353 18.75 25.60 3.56
C ALA A 353 20.03 25.94 2.80
N SER A 354 20.69 24.91 2.30
CA SER A 354 21.78 25.00 1.34
C SER A 354 21.21 24.96 -0.08
N VAL A 355 21.59 25.92 -0.91
CA VAL A 355 21.10 26.09 -2.29
C VAL A 355 22.28 26.11 -3.24
N THR A 356 22.28 25.25 -4.24
CA THR A 356 23.28 25.25 -5.32
C THR A 356 22.73 25.99 -6.53
N ALA A 357 23.50 26.95 -7.02
CA ALA A 357 23.27 27.67 -8.27
C ALA A 357 24.55 27.64 -9.13
N ALA A 358 24.49 28.15 -10.36
CA ALA A 358 25.67 28.28 -11.22
C ALA A 358 26.81 29.10 -10.58
N ALA A 359 26.48 30.03 -9.68
CA ALA A 359 27.45 30.86 -8.96
C ALA A 359 28.08 30.18 -7.73
N GLY A 360 27.64 28.97 -7.37
CA GLY A 360 28.13 28.23 -6.21
C GLY A 360 27.04 27.78 -5.24
N VAL A 361 27.46 27.38 -4.04
CA VAL A 361 26.55 27.01 -2.95
C VAL A 361 26.31 28.23 -2.07
N HIS A 362 25.04 28.51 -1.76
CA HIS A 362 24.59 29.61 -0.93
C HIS A 362 23.78 29.08 0.24
N GLU A 363 23.95 29.70 1.39
CA GLU A 363 23.18 29.40 2.58
C GLU A 363 22.08 30.45 2.76
N ILE A 364 20.85 29.99 2.92
CA ILE A 364 19.69 30.84 3.16
C ILE A 364 19.09 30.47 4.50
N GLU A 365 19.00 31.44 5.41
CA GLU A 365 18.32 31.25 6.68
C GLU A 365 16.80 31.30 6.50
N ALA A 366 16.10 30.31 7.06
CA ALA A 366 14.66 30.18 6.98
C ALA A 366 14.17 29.30 8.12
N ASP A 367 12.95 29.54 8.59
CA ASP A 367 12.31 28.75 9.66
C ASP A 367 11.26 27.78 9.08
N THR A 368 10.81 28.05 7.86
CA THR A 368 9.90 27.21 7.08
C THR A 368 10.46 27.02 5.66
N ILE A 369 10.53 25.78 5.19
CA ILE A 369 10.87 25.44 3.80
C ILE A 369 9.64 24.85 3.10
N LEU A 370 9.20 25.52 2.04
CA LEU A 370 8.15 25.02 1.15
C LEU A 370 8.80 24.33 -0.03
N LEU A 371 8.62 23.01 -0.13
CA LEU A 371 9.12 22.23 -1.25
C LEU A 371 8.08 22.18 -2.37
N GLY A 372 8.44 22.74 -3.54
CA GLY A 372 7.70 22.61 -4.79
C GLY A 372 8.27 21.51 -5.68
N GLY A 373 7.51 21.06 -6.67
CA GLY A 373 8.01 20.08 -7.63
C GLY A 373 6.97 19.53 -8.58
N ALA A 374 7.26 18.34 -9.09
CA ALA A 374 6.37 17.62 -10.01
C ALA A 374 5.11 17.12 -9.30
N PHE A 375 4.17 16.59 -10.07
CA PHE A 375 2.95 15.97 -9.55
C PHE A 375 2.87 14.51 -10.02
N ALA A 376 2.27 13.65 -9.19
CA ALA A 376 1.86 12.31 -9.61
C ALA A 376 0.35 12.18 -9.49
N SER A 377 -0.27 11.64 -10.54
CA SER A 377 -1.67 11.25 -10.56
C SER A 377 -1.97 10.25 -9.44
N ASP A 378 -3.06 10.42 -8.70
CA ASP A 378 -3.53 9.40 -7.75
C ASP A 378 -4.36 8.34 -8.50
N ASN A 379 -3.65 7.41 -9.13
CA ASN A 379 -4.19 6.29 -9.89
C ASN A 379 -4.41 5.03 -9.03
N SER A 380 -4.41 5.15 -7.71
CA SER A 380 -4.51 4.00 -6.80
C SER A 380 -5.83 3.25 -6.99
N LEU A 381 -6.95 3.98 -7.12
CA LEU A 381 -8.29 3.41 -7.29
C LEU A 381 -8.48 2.77 -8.67
N SER A 382 -8.05 3.44 -9.75
CA SER A 382 -8.15 2.90 -11.11
C SER A 382 -7.33 1.62 -11.26
N ARG A 383 -6.11 1.58 -10.71
CA ARG A 383 -5.27 0.36 -10.69
C ARG A 383 -5.81 -0.75 -9.77
N LEU A 384 -6.57 -0.40 -8.72
CA LEU A 384 -7.24 -1.40 -7.87
C LEU A 384 -8.39 -2.07 -8.61
N LEU A 385 -9.14 -1.30 -9.41
CA LEU A 385 -10.26 -1.77 -10.24
C LEU A 385 -9.83 -2.46 -11.55
N GLY A 386 -8.53 -2.54 -11.84
CA GLY A 386 -7.99 -3.18 -13.05
C GLY A 386 -8.00 -2.31 -14.31
N CYS A 387 -8.18 -0.98 -14.20
CA CYS A 387 -8.06 -0.12 -15.39
C CYS A 387 -6.62 -0.13 -15.92
N ALA A 388 -6.44 -0.22 -17.24
CA ALA A 388 -5.13 -0.24 -17.87
C ALA A 388 -4.42 1.12 -17.80
N HIS A 389 -3.10 1.11 -17.55
CA HIS A 389 -2.24 2.28 -17.60
C HIS A 389 -1.03 2.01 -18.50
N ASP A 390 -0.58 3.06 -19.18
CA ASP A 390 0.65 3.08 -19.96
C ASP A 390 1.75 3.79 -19.17
N VAL A 391 3.02 3.44 -19.42
CA VAL A 391 4.16 4.16 -18.85
C VAL A 391 4.64 5.20 -19.86
N VAL A 392 4.52 6.48 -19.50
CA VAL A 392 4.92 7.62 -20.34
C VAL A 392 5.87 8.50 -19.53
N ASP A 393 7.07 8.74 -20.05
CA ASP A 393 8.12 9.55 -19.39
C ASP A 393 8.41 9.11 -17.94
N GLY A 394 8.39 7.80 -17.70
CA GLY A 394 8.65 7.23 -16.38
C GLY A 394 7.49 7.31 -15.38
N ALA A 395 6.31 7.76 -15.81
CA ALA A 395 5.12 7.87 -14.98
C ALA A 395 3.93 7.06 -15.54
N LEU A 396 3.04 6.63 -14.65
CA LEU A 396 1.81 5.94 -15.05
C LEU A 396 0.76 6.93 -15.54
N VAL A 397 0.21 6.66 -16.72
CA VAL A 397 -0.87 7.41 -17.36
C VAL A 397 -2.02 6.46 -17.65
N ALA A 398 -3.23 6.79 -17.21
CA ALA A 398 -4.39 5.95 -17.48
C ALA A 398 -4.71 5.91 -18.98
N ARG A 399 -4.89 4.70 -19.53
CA ARG A 399 -5.32 4.50 -20.92
C ARG A 399 -6.80 4.84 -21.01
N ARG A 400 -7.11 5.93 -21.73
CA ARG A 400 -8.48 6.47 -21.79
C ARG A 400 -8.76 7.31 -23.04
N GLN A 401 -10.04 7.45 -23.36
CA GLN A 401 -10.57 8.35 -24.37
C GLN A 401 -10.60 9.82 -23.90
N PRO A 402 -10.82 10.80 -24.80
CA PRO A 402 -10.89 12.22 -24.42
C PRO A 402 -12.01 12.58 -23.42
N ASP A 403 -13.09 11.80 -23.36
CA ASP A 403 -14.17 11.91 -22.36
C ASP A 403 -13.89 11.10 -21.09
N GLY A 404 -12.67 10.58 -20.95
CA GLY A 404 -12.21 9.85 -19.79
C GLY A 404 -12.58 8.37 -19.78
N GLU A 405 -13.35 7.85 -20.74
CA GLU A 405 -13.68 6.42 -20.78
C GLU A 405 -12.40 5.58 -20.74
N SER A 406 -12.29 4.71 -19.73
CA SER A 406 -11.10 3.89 -19.50
C SER A 406 -11.12 2.61 -20.34
N SER A 407 -10.19 1.69 -20.09
CA SER A 407 -10.28 0.32 -20.64
C SER A 407 -11.51 -0.46 -20.15
N LEU A 408 -12.20 0.03 -19.11
CA LEU A 408 -13.46 -0.52 -18.62
C LEU A 408 -14.59 0.48 -18.91
N PRO A 409 -15.65 0.08 -19.64
CA PRO A 409 -16.63 1.01 -20.22
C PRO A 409 -17.54 1.68 -19.18
N ASP A 410 -17.66 1.11 -17.98
CA ASP A 410 -18.41 1.64 -16.85
C ASP A 410 -17.55 2.53 -15.91
N ILE A 411 -16.29 2.80 -16.27
CA ILE A 411 -15.36 3.64 -15.51
C ILE A 411 -14.77 4.74 -16.40
N HIS A 412 -14.94 5.98 -15.98
CA HIS A 412 -14.26 7.16 -16.55
C HIS A 412 -13.18 7.67 -15.59
N ILE A 413 -12.01 8.02 -16.11
CA ILE A 413 -10.91 8.62 -15.36
C ILE A 413 -10.65 10.00 -15.95
N ILE A 414 -10.81 11.07 -15.16
CA ILE A 414 -10.76 12.44 -15.69
C ILE A 414 -9.85 13.37 -14.90
N GLY A 415 -9.36 14.40 -15.58
CA GLY A 415 -8.45 15.37 -15.02
C GLY A 415 -7.13 14.73 -14.59
N GLU A 416 -6.58 15.23 -13.48
CA GLU A 416 -5.25 14.85 -13.03
C GLU A 416 -5.17 13.40 -12.51
N ALA A 417 -6.30 12.76 -12.20
CA ALA A 417 -6.33 11.34 -11.84
C ALA A 417 -5.80 10.44 -12.96
N GLY A 418 -6.00 10.85 -14.22
CA GLY A 418 -5.53 10.11 -15.36
C GLY A 418 -4.20 10.61 -15.93
N ARG A 419 -4.02 11.94 -16.03
CA ARG A 419 -2.75 12.57 -16.44
C ARG A 419 -2.73 14.02 -15.95
N PHE A 420 -1.62 14.45 -15.36
CA PHE A 420 -1.46 15.84 -14.94
C PHE A 420 -1.60 16.80 -16.15
N GLY A 421 -2.48 17.80 -16.01
CA GLY A 421 -2.82 18.73 -17.10
C GLY A 421 -3.50 20.03 -16.64
N GLY A 422 -3.61 20.28 -15.33
CA GLY A 422 -4.18 21.51 -14.78
C GLY A 422 -5.71 21.61 -14.85
N ALA A 423 -6.24 22.61 -14.14
CA ALA A 423 -7.68 22.73 -13.84
C ALA A 423 -8.58 22.95 -15.07
N LEU A 424 -8.10 23.65 -16.11
CA LEU A 424 -8.89 23.92 -17.32
C LEU A 424 -9.07 22.67 -18.18
N VAL A 425 -8.02 21.84 -18.29
CA VAL A 425 -8.12 20.51 -18.91
C VAL A 425 -9.08 19.65 -18.09
N ALA A 426 -8.94 19.66 -16.77
CA ALA A 426 -9.80 18.91 -15.86
C ALA A 426 -11.28 19.27 -16.03
N GLN A 427 -11.64 20.56 -16.11
CA GLN A 427 -13.03 20.98 -16.34
C GLN A 427 -13.57 20.53 -17.70
N ALA A 428 -12.76 20.64 -18.76
CA ALA A 428 -13.17 20.23 -20.10
C ALA A 428 -13.37 18.71 -20.20
N GLU A 429 -12.47 17.92 -19.61
CA GLU A 429 -12.64 16.46 -19.49
C GLU A 429 -13.86 16.10 -18.64
N GLY A 430 -14.13 16.84 -17.55
CA GLY A 430 -15.33 16.67 -16.74
C GLY A 430 -16.61 16.90 -17.54
N GLU A 431 -16.70 17.99 -18.32
CA GLU A 431 -17.85 18.22 -19.19
C GLU A 431 -18.05 17.08 -20.20
N LEU A 432 -16.97 16.61 -20.83
CA LEU A 432 -17.03 15.50 -21.78
C LEU A 432 -17.50 14.20 -21.12
N ALA A 433 -17.00 13.88 -19.93
CA ALA A 433 -17.40 12.70 -19.17
C ALA A 433 -18.87 12.78 -18.72
N GLY A 434 -19.33 13.93 -18.27
CA GLY A 434 -20.75 14.15 -17.95
C GLY A 434 -21.65 13.90 -19.17
N ARG A 435 -21.25 14.42 -20.35
CA ARG A 435 -21.96 14.14 -21.61
C ARG A 435 -21.92 12.65 -21.98
N ALA A 436 -20.79 11.99 -21.78
CA ALA A 436 -20.66 10.55 -22.02
C ALA A 436 -21.58 9.73 -21.09
N ALA A 437 -21.67 10.11 -19.81
CA ALA A 437 -22.59 9.52 -18.86
C ALA A 437 -24.06 9.65 -19.33
N VAL A 438 -24.46 10.81 -19.83
CA VAL A 438 -25.81 11.03 -20.41
C VAL A 438 -26.08 10.08 -21.58
N ARG A 439 -25.13 9.92 -22.51
CA ARG A 439 -25.30 8.96 -23.63
C ARG A 439 -25.47 7.53 -23.12
N LYS A 440 -24.65 7.10 -22.16
CA LYS A 440 -24.65 5.73 -21.64
C LYS A 440 -25.86 5.38 -20.78
N LEU A 441 -26.28 6.29 -19.90
CA LEU A 441 -27.32 6.03 -18.89
C LEU A 441 -28.72 6.43 -19.34
N ARG A 442 -28.85 7.28 -20.37
CA ARG A 442 -30.14 7.76 -20.88
C ARG A 442 -30.38 7.47 -22.36
N GLY A 443 -29.37 7.07 -23.13
CA GLY A 443 -29.50 6.90 -24.59
C GLY A 443 -29.80 8.20 -25.34
N ALA A 444 -29.63 9.35 -24.68
CA ALA A 444 -30.03 10.66 -25.19
C ALA A 444 -28.87 11.40 -25.87
N ALA A 445 -29.21 12.33 -26.77
CA ALA A 445 -28.25 13.27 -27.33
C ALA A 445 -27.66 14.15 -26.22
N SER A 446 -26.34 14.09 -26.02
CA SER A 446 -25.65 14.76 -24.91
C SER A 446 -25.15 16.17 -25.25
N GLY A 447 -25.71 16.84 -26.26
CA GLY A 447 -25.21 18.13 -26.80
C GLY A 447 -23.86 18.05 -27.53
N ASP A 448 -23.35 19.21 -27.99
CA ASP A 448 -22.12 19.32 -28.80
C ASP A 448 -20.83 19.35 -27.96
N SER A 449 -19.95 18.36 -28.17
CA SER A 449 -18.65 18.23 -27.49
C SER A 449 -17.52 19.06 -28.12
N ARG A 450 -17.71 19.68 -29.30
CA ARG A 450 -16.65 20.40 -30.04
C ARG A 450 -16.02 21.53 -29.23
N SER A 451 -16.83 22.28 -28.48
CA SER A 451 -16.34 23.39 -27.65
C SER A 451 -15.40 22.89 -26.54
N ALA A 452 -15.83 21.85 -25.80
CA ALA A 452 -15.01 21.26 -24.74
C ALA A 452 -13.71 20.64 -25.29
N LEU A 453 -13.75 19.96 -26.44
CA LEU A 453 -12.56 19.42 -27.10
C LEU A 453 -11.58 20.52 -27.51
N ARG A 454 -12.06 21.64 -28.08
CA ARG A 454 -11.20 22.79 -28.44
C ARG A 454 -10.56 23.43 -27.21
N ARG A 455 -11.33 23.64 -26.13
CA ARG A 455 -10.79 24.18 -24.87
C ARG A 455 -9.74 23.24 -24.29
N ARG A 456 -10.00 21.93 -24.28
CA ARG A 456 -9.06 20.90 -23.82
C ARG A 456 -7.76 20.95 -24.62
N ALA A 457 -7.83 20.97 -25.95
CA ALA A 457 -6.65 21.01 -26.83
C ALA A 457 -5.82 22.27 -26.59
N ARG A 458 -6.45 23.45 -26.52
CA ARG A 458 -5.78 24.72 -26.23
C ARG A 458 -5.08 24.70 -24.86
N SER A 459 -5.77 24.21 -23.83
CA SER A 459 -5.20 24.13 -22.48
C SER A 459 -4.05 23.12 -22.39
N LEU A 460 -4.10 22.00 -23.11
CA LEU A 460 -2.97 21.06 -23.20
C LEU A 460 -1.76 21.70 -23.90
N ALA A 461 -1.97 22.42 -25.00
CA ALA A 461 -0.90 23.14 -25.68
C ALA A 461 -0.24 24.18 -24.75
N PHE A 462 -1.04 24.92 -23.98
CA PHE A 462 -0.54 25.85 -22.97
C PHE A 462 0.28 25.14 -21.88
N GLN A 463 -0.21 24.01 -21.35
CA GLN A 463 0.52 23.24 -20.34
C GLN A 463 1.86 22.70 -20.87
N SER A 464 1.88 22.18 -22.10
CA SER A 464 3.13 21.73 -22.73
C SER A 464 4.14 22.87 -22.89
N ALA A 465 3.69 24.05 -23.34
CA ALA A 465 4.57 25.23 -23.44
C ALA A 465 5.06 25.71 -22.07
N LEU A 466 4.19 25.69 -21.05
CA LEU A 466 4.52 26.08 -19.68
C LEU A 466 5.58 25.17 -19.06
N TRP A 467 5.42 23.85 -19.18
CA TRP A 467 6.41 22.89 -18.65
C TRP A 467 7.70 22.87 -19.45
N ASN A 468 7.68 23.25 -20.73
CA ASN A 468 8.90 23.48 -21.50
C ASN A 468 9.66 24.71 -20.95
N LEU A 469 8.96 25.81 -20.64
CA LEU A 469 9.55 27.01 -20.03
C LEU A 469 10.13 26.73 -18.64
N PHE A 470 9.45 25.90 -17.84
CA PHE A 470 9.88 25.49 -16.51
C PHE A 470 10.75 24.23 -16.51
N ARG A 471 11.27 23.79 -17.66
CA ARG A 471 12.19 22.66 -17.71
C ARG A 471 13.43 22.98 -16.85
N PRO A 472 13.83 22.10 -15.92
CA PRO A 472 14.99 22.35 -15.08
C PRO A 472 16.26 22.62 -15.90
N ALA A 473 17.02 23.63 -15.50
CA ALA A 473 18.29 24.02 -16.13
C ALA A 473 19.51 23.45 -15.40
N ILE A 474 19.31 22.86 -14.23
CA ILE A 474 20.34 22.23 -13.40
C ILE A 474 19.86 20.82 -13.02
N GLU A 475 20.77 19.85 -12.97
CA GLU A 475 20.46 18.46 -12.59
C GLU A 475 20.06 18.35 -11.12
N PRO A 476 19.27 17.33 -10.71
CA PRO A 476 18.85 17.19 -9.33
C PRO A 476 20.04 16.69 -8.51
N PRO A 477 20.29 17.25 -7.31
CA PRO A 477 21.32 16.71 -6.44
C PRO A 477 20.98 15.25 -6.12
N SER A 478 22.00 14.40 -6.15
CA SER A 478 21.88 13.06 -5.61
C SER A 478 21.64 13.15 -4.09
N PRO A 479 20.60 12.49 -3.54
CA PRO A 479 20.45 12.39 -2.10
C PRO A 479 21.71 11.78 -1.48
N THR A 480 22.17 12.26 -0.33
CA THR A 480 23.31 11.65 0.35
C THR A 480 22.94 10.25 0.87
N PRO A 481 23.92 9.39 1.21
CA PRO A 481 23.66 8.04 1.74
C PRO A 481 22.69 8.05 2.95
N ASP A 482 22.80 9.01 3.87
CA ASP A 482 21.94 9.10 5.06
C ASP A 482 20.58 9.75 4.81
N THR A 483 20.31 10.22 3.60
CA THR A 483 19.02 10.86 3.29
C THR A 483 17.88 9.84 3.39
N VAL A 484 16.87 10.14 4.22
CA VAL A 484 15.64 9.33 4.31
C VAL A 484 14.89 9.38 2.98
N ILE A 485 14.68 8.23 2.35
CA ILE A 485 13.92 8.07 1.11
C ILE A 485 12.47 7.68 1.41
N CYS A 486 12.25 6.72 2.32
CA CYS A 486 10.91 6.35 2.78
C CYS A 486 10.61 7.02 4.12
N ARG A 487 9.79 8.09 4.13
CA ARG A 487 9.44 8.83 5.35
C ARG A 487 8.71 7.98 6.41
N CYS A 488 7.79 7.11 5.98
CA CYS A 488 6.96 6.34 6.92
C CYS A 488 7.76 5.25 7.65
N GLU A 489 8.70 4.60 6.94
CA GLU A 489 9.52 3.51 7.50
C GLU A 489 10.91 3.99 7.94
N GLU A 490 11.25 5.24 7.67
CA GLU A 490 12.54 5.89 7.94
C GLU A 490 13.76 5.18 7.31
N VAL A 491 13.57 4.72 6.07
CA VAL A 491 14.62 4.02 5.31
C VAL A 491 15.48 5.02 4.54
N THR A 492 16.79 4.95 4.74
CA THR A 492 17.79 5.80 4.08
C THR A 492 18.19 5.29 2.70
N ARG A 493 18.81 6.16 1.88
CA ARG A 493 19.37 5.80 0.58
C ARG A 493 20.41 4.68 0.71
N ALA A 494 21.34 4.79 1.67
CA ALA A 494 22.38 3.79 1.91
C ALA A 494 21.81 2.40 2.19
N THR A 495 20.70 2.33 2.95
CA THR A 495 20.03 1.06 3.21
C THR A 495 19.44 0.46 1.93
N LEU A 496 18.80 1.28 1.11
CA LEU A 496 18.23 0.83 -0.16
C LEU A 496 19.30 0.38 -1.15
N GLU A 497 20.41 1.12 -1.27
CA GLU A 497 21.52 0.76 -2.17
C GLU A 497 22.21 -0.54 -1.72
N ARG A 498 22.40 -0.72 -0.42
CA ARG A 498 22.91 -1.97 0.17
C ARG A 498 21.97 -3.14 -0.14
N ASP A 499 20.68 -3.00 0.10
CA ASP A 499 19.69 -4.06 -0.15
C ASP A 499 19.57 -4.37 -1.65
N ALA A 500 19.66 -3.34 -2.50
CA ALA A 500 19.66 -3.49 -3.96
C ALA A 500 20.88 -4.25 -4.47
N ALA A 501 22.08 -3.82 -4.07
CA ALA A 501 23.34 -4.44 -4.51
C ALA A 501 23.48 -5.89 -4.03
N ALA A 502 23.01 -6.20 -2.83
CA ALA A 502 23.15 -7.54 -2.26
C ALA A 502 22.13 -8.55 -2.83
N ALA A 503 20.90 -8.11 -3.12
CA ALA A 503 19.79 -9.06 -3.15
C ALA A 503 18.50 -8.63 -3.86
N ALA A 504 18.37 -7.41 -4.40
CA ALA A 504 17.10 -6.95 -4.99
C ALA A 504 17.17 -6.75 -6.51
N PRO A 505 16.87 -7.81 -7.31
CA PRO A 505 16.86 -7.72 -8.77
C PRO A 505 15.66 -6.92 -9.32
N ASP A 506 14.71 -6.58 -8.46
CA ASP A 506 13.46 -5.90 -8.80
C ASP A 506 12.90 -5.06 -7.64
N LEU A 507 11.95 -4.18 -7.96
CA LEU A 507 11.30 -3.27 -7.02
C LEU A 507 10.53 -4.00 -5.90
N ALA A 508 9.86 -5.11 -6.20
CA ALA A 508 9.10 -5.85 -5.20
C ALA A 508 10.02 -6.52 -4.19
N THR A 509 11.16 -7.06 -4.63
CA THR A 509 12.20 -7.57 -3.73
C THR A 509 12.78 -6.46 -2.84
N LEU A 510 13.14 -5.31 -3.42
CA LEU A 510 13.68 -4.18 -2.64
C LEU A 510 12.66 -3.69 -1.60
N LYS A 511 11.38 -3.63 -1.97
CA LYS A 511 10.27 -3.32 -1.06
C LYS A 511 10.18 -4.33 0.09
N ARG A 512 10.28 -5.65 -0.19
CA ARG A 512 10.21 -6.71 0.83
C ARG A 512 11.34 -6.62 1.84
N LEU A 513 12.57 -6.43 1.38
CA LEU A 513 13.76 -6.36 2.23
C LEU A 513 13.79 -5.08 3.07
N SER A 514 13.52 -3.93 2.45
CA SER A 514 13.63 -2.63 3.13
C SER A 514 12.36 -2.16 3.86
N ARG A 515 11.21 -2.82 3.60
CA ARG A 515 9.84 -2.36 3.96
C ARG A 515 9.41 -1.05 3.30
N SER A 516 10.25 -0.43 2.46
CA SER A 516 9.92 0.85 1.83
C SER A 516 8.66 0.76 0.98
N GLY A 517 7.74 1.71 1.19
CA GLY A 517 6.43 1.70 0.54
C GLY A 517 5.39 0.80 1.21
N MET A 518 5.68 0.20 2.38
CA MET A 518 4.70 -0.57 3.18
C MET A 518 4.03 0.24 4.30
N GLY A 519 4.54 1.44 4.63
CA GLY A 519 3.99 2.30 5.67
C GLY A 519 2.71 3.05 5.27
N ARG A 520 2.18 3.92 6.15
CA ARG A 520 0.84 4.56 6.00
C ARG A 520 0.59 5.29 4.67
N CYS A 521 1.62 5.88 4.05
CA CYS A 521 1.46 6.55 2.75
C CYS A 521 1.38 5.59 1.54
N GLN A 522 1.65 4.28 1.73
CA GLN A 522 1.63 3.24 0.71
C GLN A 522 2.52 3.55 -0.51
N GLY A 523 3.68 4.15 -0.28
CA GLY A 523 4.69 4.38 -1.31
C GLY A 523 4.57 5.68 -2.09
N ARG A 524 3.53 6.52 -1.86
CA ARG A 524 3.30 7.77 -2.61
C ARG A 524 4.53 8.67 -2.74
N TYR A 525 5.33 8.78 -1.68
CA TYR A 525 6.51 9.66 -1.65
C TYR A 525 7.85 8.97 -1.92
N CYS A 526 7.92 7.63 -1.92
CA CYS A 526 9.18 6.90 -2.09
C CYS A 526 9.23 6.01 -3.33
N SER A 527 8.10 5.51 -3.85
CA SER A 527 8.05 4.48 -4.89
C SER A 527 8.88 4.80 -6.15
N HIS A 528 8.75 6.01 -6.68
CA HIS A 528 9.48 6.45 -7.87
C HIS A 528 11.01 6.47 -7.68
N ARG A 529 11.48 6.62 -6.43
CA ARG A 529 12.91 6.58 -6.09
C ARG A 529 13.39 5.15 -5.90
N LEU A 530 12.54 4.29 -5.34
CA LEU A 530 12.86 2.87 -5.18
C LEU A 530 13.14 2.23 -6.53
N GLY A 531 12.34 2.54 -7.56
CA GLY A 531 12.59 2.05 -8.92
C GLY A 531 13.96 2.47 -9.46
N ALA A 532 14.32 3.75 -9.31
CA ALA A 532 15.63 4.25 -9.73
C ALA A 532 16.81 3.63 -8.95
N ILE A 533 16.64 3.35 -7.65
CA ILE A 533 17.68 2.75 -6.80
C ILE A 533 17.84 1.25 -7.06
N ALA A 534 16.76 0.53 -7.42
CA ALA A 534 16.80 -0.90 -7.73
C ALA A 534 17.56 -1.25 -9.03
N GLY A 535 18.35 -0.34 -9.60
CA GLY A 535 19.11 -0.54 -10.83
C GLY A 535 18.24 -0.65 -12.08
N ALA A 536 16.97 -0.22 -12.01
CA ALA A 536 16.04 -0.38 -13.12
C ALA A 536 16.38 0.56 -14.28
N ARG A 537 16.40 -0.03 -15.48
CA ARG A 537 16.06 0.62 -16.75
C ARG A 537 14.85 1.57 -16.59
N PRO A 538 14.66 2.54 -17.50
CA PRO A 538 13.43 3.33 -17.53
C PRO A 538 12.21 2.40 -17.42
N PRO A 539 11.26 2.69 -16.50
CA PRO A 539 10.14 1.79 -16.27
C PRO A 539 9.32 1.65 -17.55
N ALA A 540 8.84 0.44 -17.80
CA ALA A 540 8.13 0.07 -19.03
C ALA A 540 6.84 -0.71 -18.77
N SER A 541 6.63 -1.24 -17.56
CA SER A 541 5.47 -2.05 -17.19
C SER A 541 4.77 -1.53 -15.94
N GLU A 542 3.44 -1.39 -15.99
CA GLU A 542 2.61 -0.96 -14.86
C GLU A 542 2.59 -1.97 -13.69
N THR A 543 2.81 -3.24 -13.99
CA THR A 543 2.70 -4.37 -13.05
C THR A 543 4.04 -4.78 -12.47
N GLN A 544 5.15 -4.53 -13.18
CA GLN A 544 6.49 -4.92 -12.75
C GLN A 544 7.28 -3.76 -12.14
N ASP A 545 7.17 -2.55 -12.70
CA ASP A 545 8.08 -1.44 -12.35
C ASP A 545 7.47 -0.45 -11.32
N PHE A 546 6.24 -0.70 -10.86
CA PHE A 546 5.54 0.14 -9.90
C PHE A 546 4.98 -0.66 -8.73
N VAL A 547 4.97 -0.06 -7.54
CA VAL A 547 4.36 -0.67 -6.36
C VAL A 547 2.86 -0.91 -6.61
N ALA A 548 2.39 -2.12 -6.35
CA ALA A 548 0.98 -2.49 -6.49
C ALA A 548 0.08 -1.69 -5.51
N PRO A 549 -1.10 -1.23 -5.94
CA PRO A 549 -2.05 -0.57 -5.04
C PRO A 549 -2.55 -1.59 -4.00
N GLN A 550 -2.67 -1.14 -2.75
CA GLN A 550 -3.12 -1.96 -1.64
C GLN A 550 -4.51 -1.50 -1.20
N MET A 551 -5.32 -2.43 -0.70
CA MET A 551 -6.55 -2.11 0.01
C MET A 551 -6.25 -2.17 1.52
N PRO A 552 -6.64 -1.20 2.35
CA PRO A 552 -7.22 0.06 1.94
C PRO A 552 -6.17 0.99 1.29
N ILE A 553 -6.57 1.79 0.30
CA ILE A 553 -5.68 2.77 -0.39
C ILE A 553 -5.26 3.92 0.55
N ARG A 554 -6.03 4.10 1.63
CA ARG A 554 -5.84 5.05 2.73
C ARG A 554 -6.18 4.34 4.04
N PRO A 555 -5.41 4.50 5.11
CA PRO A 555 -5.74 3.94 6.41
C PRO A 555 -7.19 4.21 6.85
N VAL A 556 -7.87 3.17 7.36
CA VAL A 556 -9.28 3.19 7.78
C VAL A 556 -9.42 2.55 9.17
N PRO A 557 -10.30 3.05 10.06
CA PRO A 557 -10.51 2.44 11.37
C PRO A 557 -10.89 0.97 11.27
N LEU A 558 -10.15 0.10 11.95
CA LEU A 558 -10.37 -1.35 11.91
C LEU A 558 -11.78 -1.70 12.41
N ALA A 559 -12.20 -1.07 13.51
CA ALA A 559 -13.51 -1.30 14.11
C ALA A 559 -14.66 -1.07 13.12
N SER A 560 -14.53 -0.08 12.24
CA SER A 560 -15.60 0.28 11.28
C SER A 560 -15.81 -0.76 10.17
N LEU A 561 -14.90 -1.72 10.01
CA LEU A 561 -14.99 -2.73 8.95
C LEU A 561 -15.37 -4.12 9.45
N GLY A 562 -15.29 -4.39 10.76
CA GLY A 562 -15.56 -5.73 11.28
C GLY A 562 -17.03 -6.07 11.29
N VAL A 563 -17.47 -6.88 10.33
CA VAL A 563 -18.83 -7.45 10.28
C VAL A 563 -18.72 -8.95 10.47
N GLU A 564 -19.54 -9.49 11.35
CA GLU A 564 -19.59 -10.94 11.54
C GLU A 564 -20.04 -11.64 10.26
N LYS A 565 -19.28 -12.65 9.82
CA LYS A 565 -19.62 -13.49 8.67
C LYS A 565 -19.79 -14.94 9.12
N PRO A 566 -20.68 -15.70 8.46
CA PRO A 566 -20.72 -17.15 8.61
C PRO A 566 -19.35 -17.76 8.36
N GLU A 567 -19.02 -18.81 9.11
CA GLU A 567 -17.78 -19.53 8.89
C GLU A 567 -17.84 -20.28 7.55
N TRP A 568 -16.74 -20.29 6.81
CA TRP A 568 -16.69 -20.86 5.45
C TRP A 568 -15.91 -22.19 5.45
N GLY A 569 -16.41 -23.17 4.71
CA GLY A 569 -16.00 -24.58 4.80
C GLY A 569 -14.72 -24.99 4.07
N GLY A 570 -13.69 -24.14 4.06
CA GLY A 570 -12.36 -24.49 3.50
C GLY A 570 -12.03 -23.88 2.14
N HIS A 571 -10.74 -23.95 1.77
CA HIS A 571 -10.10 -23.21 0.68
C HIS A 571 -10.85 -23.24 -0.66
N LYS A 572 -11.14 -22.06 -1.22
CA LYS A 572 -11.67 -21.98 -2.59
C LYS A 572 -10.52 -22.12 -3.59
N ARG A 573 -10.49 -23.27 -4.28
CA ARG A 573 -9.57 -23.51 -5.40
C ARG A 573 -9.77 -22.44 -6.47
N ALA A 574 -8.67 -21.95 -7.01
CA ALA A 574 -8.66 -21.00 -8.12
C ALA A 574 -7.87 -21.59 -9.28
N LEU A 575 -8.30 -21.23 -10.49
CA LEU A 575 -7.47 -21.44 -11.68
C LEU A 575 -6.20 -20.63 -11.52
N LEU A 576 -5.06 -21.26 -11.77
CA LEU A 576 -3.78 -20.59 -11.79
C LEU A 576 -3.72 -19.69 -13.02
N PRO A 577 -3.24 -18.45 -12.90
CA PRO A 577 -3.07 -17.60 -14.06
C PRO A 577 -1.97 -18.15 -14.96
N ASP A 578 -2.21 -18.17 -16.27
CA ASP A 578 -1.14 -18.34 -17.25
C ASP A 578 -0.19 -17.15 -17.16
N ARG A 579 1.11 -17.44 -17.03
CA ARG A 579 2.13 -16.39 -16.93
C ARG A 579 3.10 -16.50 -18.10
N ALA A 580 3.05 -15.49 -18.97
CA ALA A 580 4.03 -15.34 -20.03
C ALA A 580 5.44 -15.18 -19.43
N PRO A 581 6.49 -15.71 -20.10
CA PRO A 581 7.87 -15.48 -19.68
C PRO A 581 8.19 -14.00 -19.54
N LEU A 582 9.00 -13.66 -18.53
CA LEU A 582 9.47 -12.29 -18.34
C LEU A 582 10.61 -11.97 -19.31
N ASP A 583 10.50 -10.84 -20.01
CA ASP A 583 11.50 -10.39 -20.97
C ASP A 583 12.83 -9.91 -20.35
N GLY A 584 13.85 -9.81 -21.19
CA GLY A 584 15.09 -9.09 -20.90
C GLY A 584 16.09 -9.84 -20.00
N ALA A 585 15.94 -11.16 -19.86
CA ALA A 585 16.95 -12.00 -19.22
C ALA A 585 17.95 -12.51 -20.28
N PRO A 586 19.28 -12.48 -20.03
CA PRO A 586 20.26 -13.05 -20.95
C PRO A 586 19.99 -14.53 -21.20
N ARG A 587 20.21 -14.99 -22.44
CA ARG A 587 20.20 -16.43 -22.74
C ARG A 587 21.21 -17.14 -21.83
N LEU A 588 20.81 -18.30 -21.31
CA LEU A 588 21.72 -19.20 -20.63
C LEU A 588 22.64 -19.83 -21.69
N PRO A 589 23.94 -19.99 -21.40
CA PRO A 589 24.76 -20.93 -22.15
C PRO A 589 24.18 -22.34 -22.00
N GLU A 590 24.62 -23.29 -22.83
CA GLU A 590 24.27 -24.70 -22.62
C GLU A 590 24.70 -25.11 -21.20
N THR A 591 23.71 -25.27 -20.33
CA THR A 591 23.91 -25.47 -18.90
C THR A 591 23.64 -26.93 -18.60
N ARG A 592 24.63 -27.62 -18.04
CA ARG A 592 24.53 -29.02 -17.62
C ARG A 592 24.82 -29.09 -16.13
N VAL A 593 23.87 -29.59 -15.37
CA VAL A 593 23.96 -29.75 -13.91
C VAL A 593 23.52 -31.14 -13.49
N ASP A 594 23.82 -31.55 -12.27
CA ASP A 594 23.31 -32.82 -11.75
C ASP A 594 21.80 -32.72 -11.50
N ILE A 595 21.35 -31.63 -10.86
CA ILE A 595 19.98 -31.50 -10.37
C ILE A 595 19.44 -30.11 -10.70
N VAL A 596 18.23 -30.07 -11.27
CA VAL A 596 17.45 -28.84 -11.40
C VAL A 596 16.34 -28.81 -10.34
N VAL A 597 16.25 -27.72 -9.60
CA VAL A 597 15.11 -27.42 -8.72
C VAL A 597 14.22 -26.37 -9.39
N ILE A 598 12.97 -26.71 -9.66
CA ILE A 598 12.00 -25.79 -10.28
C ILE A 598 11.21 -25.08 -9.18
N GLY A 599 11.40 -23.76 -9.06
CA GLY A 599 10.76 -22.87 -8.09
C GLY A 599 11.71 -22.36 -7.00
N ALA A 600 11.81 -21.04 -6.84
CA ALA A 600 12.62 -20.37 -5.82
C ALA A 600 11.78 -19.86 -4.63
N GLY A 601 10.77 -20.64 -4.23
CA GLY A 601 10.09 -20.51 -2.95
C GLY A 601 10.87 -21.20 -1.82
N VAL A 602 10.37 -21.11 -0.60
CA VAL A 602 11.05 -21.64 0.60
C VAL A 602 11.42 -23.12 0.48
N ALA A 603 10.52 -23.99 -0.03
CA ALA A 603 10.80 -25.42 -0.21
C ALA A 603 11.89 -25.69 -1.24
N GLY A 604 11.85 -24.99 -2.39
CA GLY A 604 12.85 -25.14 -3.44
C GLY A 604 14.23 -24.62 -3.03
N VAL A 605 14.28 -23.44 -2.39
CA VAL A 605 15.52 -22.86 -1.86
C VAL A 605 16.12 -23.74 -0.77
N SER A 606 15.31 -24.25 0.16
CA SER A 606 15.78 -25.20 1.17
C SER A 606 16.32 -26.48 0.52
N THR A 607 15.62 -27.04 -0.48
CA THR A 607 16.10 -28.23 -1.20
C THR A 607 17.45 -27.98 -1.86
N ALA A 608 17.58 -26.86 -2.56
CA ALA A 608 18.83 -26.49 -3.24
C ALA A 608 19.99 -26.30 -2.25
N LEU A 609 19.75 -25.69 -1.09
CA LEU A 609 20.76 -25.55 -0.02
C LEU A 609 21.31 -26.91 0.42
N PHE A 610 20.44 -27.86 0.74
CA PHE A 610 20.87 -29.17 1.24
C PHE A 610 21.47 -30.05 0.15
N LEU A 611 21.02 -29.94 -1.09
CA LEU A 611 21.64 -30.61 -2.24
C LEU A 611 23.07 -30.09 -2.49
N ALA A 612 23.24 -28.76 -2.49
CA ALA A 612 24.54 -28.14 -2.70
C ALA A 612 25.52 -28.46 -1.56
N ARG A 613 25.06 -28.43 -0.29
CA ARG A 613 25.82 -28.94 0.87
C ARG A 613 26.17 -30.42 0.74
N GLY A 614 25.33 -31.18 0.04
CA GLY A 614 25.57 -32.58 -0.29
C GLY A 614 26.63 -32.82 -1.38
N GLY A 615 27.15 -31.75 -1.99
CA GLY A 615 28.16 -31.77 -3.05
C GLY A 615 27.60 -31.89 -4.47
N ALA A 616 26.28 -31.76 -4.66
CA ALA A 616 25.69 -31.80 -5.99
C ALA A 616 25.81 -30.46 -6.73
N ASP A 617 25.91 -30.51 -8.06
CA ASP A 617 25.76 -29.34 -8.91
C ASP A 617 24.28 -29.03 -9.13
N VAL A 618 23.83 -27.84 -8.68
CA VAL A 618 22.41 -27.50 -8.54
C VAL A 618 22.09 -26.18 -9.23
N ALA A 619 21.12 -26.20 -10.13
CA ALA A 619 20.49 -24.99 -10.66
C ALA A 619 19.05 -24.85 -10.17
N ILE A 620 18.66 -23.64 -9.76
CA ILE A 620 17.28 -23.27 -9.42
C ILE A 620 16.68 -22.51 -10.60
N LEU A 621 15.58 -22.98 -11.16
CA LEU A 621 14.85 -22.29 -12.22
C LEU A 621 13.62 -21.59 -11.62
N GLU A 622 13.58 -20.26 -11.72
CA GLU A 622 12.45 -19.45 -11.24
C GLU A 622 11.84 -18.66 -12.40
N HIS A 623 10.54 -18.83 -12.61
CA HIS A 623 9.79 -18.16 -13.68
C HIS A 623 9.83 -16.63 -13.52
N GLY A 624 9.69 -16.13 -12.29
CA GLY A 624 9.70 -14.71 -11.95
C GLY A 624 10.97 -14.29 -11.21
N PHE A 625 10.76 -13.72 -10.03
CA PHE A 625 11.80 -13.41 -9.05
C PHE A 625 11.61 -14.30 -7.82
N SER A 626 12.73 -14.65 -7.18
CA SER A 626 12.76 -15.46 -5.97
C SER A 626 11.86 -14.87 -4.88
N ASN A 627 11.25 -15.78 -4.08
CA ASN A 627 10.31 -15.39 -3.04
C ASN A 627 9.12 -14.53 -3.53
N GLY A 628 8.77 -14.57 -4.82
CA GLY A 628 7.83 -13.62 -5.43
C GLY A 628 6.33 -13.95 -5.31
N VAL A 629 5.97 -15.20 -4.97
CA VAL A 629 4.57 -15.68 -4.96
C VAL A 629 4.15 -16.14 -3.55
N ALA A 630 4.03 -17.46 -3.32
CA ALA A 630 3.45 -18.00 -2.09
C ALA A 630 4.30 -17.67 -0.85
N SER A 631 5.62 -17.92 -0.91
CA SER A 631 6.52 -17.72 0.23
C SER A 631 6.63 -16.25 0.65
N GLY A 632 6.88 -15.33 -0.28
CA GLY A 632 7.01 -13.90 0.07
C GLY A 632 5.68 -13.20 0.30
N GLY A 633 4.57 -13.85 -0.08
CA GLY A 633 3.23 -13.45 0.28
C GLY A 633 2.73 -14.06 1.60
N ASN A 634 3.47 -14.95 2.25
CA ASN A 634 3.02 -15.63 3.47
C ASN A 634 2.95 -14.67 4.68
N ALA A 635 2.13 -15.01 5.68
CA ALA A 635 2.06 -14.25 6.93
C ALA A 635 3.28 -14.51 7.85
N GLY A 636 3.94 -15.67 7.75
CA GLY A 636 5.11 -16.08 8.52
C GLY A 636 4.78 -16.74 9.86
N SER A 637 3.71 -17.53 9.92
CA SER A 637 3.40 -18.33 11.10
C SER A 637 4.25 -19.60 11.13
N LEU A 638 4.74 -20.00 12.31
CA LEU A 638 5.42 -21.27 12.53
C LEU A 638 4.51 -22.14 13.38
N HIS A 639 3.79 -23.06 12.72
CA HIS A 639 2.76 -23.87 13.35
C HIS A 639 3.32 -25.22 13.80
N ALA A 640 3.26 -25.50 15.10
CA ALA A 640 3.64 -26.79 15.69
C ALA A 640 2.40 -27.64 16.00
N GLN A 641 1.28 -27.00 16.32
CA GLN A 641 -0.03 -27.64 16.53
C GLN A 641 -0.84 -27.70 15.21
N LEU A 642 -1.90 -28.50 15.20
CA LEU A 642 -2.92 -28.44 14.15
C LEU A 642 -3.70 -27.13 14.26
N LEU A 643 -4.16 -26.59 13.14
CA LEU A 643 -5.17 -25.52 13.17
C LEU A 643 -6.55 -26.15 13.43
N SER A 644 -7.51 -25.34 13.88
CA SER A 644 -8.87 -25.81 14.20
C SER A 644 -9.58 -26.42 12.99
N PHE A 645 -9.23 -25.99 11.79
CA PHE A 645 -9.72 -26.51 10.52
C PHE A 645 -8.87 -27.63 9.91
N ASP A 646 -7.78 -28.06 10.57
CA ASP A 646 -7.01 -29.25 10.20
C ASP A 646 -7.38 -30.47 11.06
N TYR A 647 -8.34 -30.32 11.98
CA TYR A 647 -8.79 -31.34 12.92
C TYR A 647 -10.33 -31.48 12.96
N GLY A 648 -10.82 -32.70 13.17
CA GLY A 648 -12.25 -32.98 13.30
C GLY A 648 -13.05 -32.86 11.99
N ALA A 649 -14.36 -32.66 12.11
CA ALA A 649 -15.30 -32.72 10.98
C ALA A 649 -15.11 -31.61 9.92
N ARG A 650 -14.35 -30.56 10.23
CA ARG A 650 -14.06 -29.44 9.30
C ARG A 650 -12.78 -29.63 8.51
N ALA A 651 -12.00 -30.68 8.81
CA ALA A 651 -10.73 -30.94 8.16
C ALA A 651 -10.89 -31.55 6.77
N GLU A 652 -10.09 -31.07 5.82
CA GLU A 652 -9.97 -31.71 4.51
C GLU A 652 -9.48 -33.16 4.71
N ALA A 653 -10.14 -34.11 4.04
CA ALA A 653 -9.90 -35.56 4.21
C ALA A 653 -9.98 -36.07 5.68
N GLY A 654 -10.74 -35.40 6.55
CA GLY A 654 -10.98 -35.83 7.94
C GLY A 654 -9.79 -35.61 8.90
N GLY A 655 -8.77 -34.84 8.51
CA GLY A 655 -7.66 -34.43 9.39
C GLY A 655 -6.56 -35.47 9.61
N GLY A 656 -6.77 -36.72 9.18
CA GLY A 656 -5.78 -37.79 9.27
C GLY A 656 -4.44 -37.48 8.59
N PRO A 657 -4.43 -37.00 7.32
CA PRO A 657 -3.19 -36.63 6.62
C PRO A 657 -2.42 -35.49 7.31
N ALA A 658 -3.11 -34.47 7.84
CA ALA A 658 -2.51 -33.35 8.55
C ALA A 658 -1.90 -33.78 9.90
N ALA A 659 -2.54 -34.68 10.64
CA ALA A 659 -1.98 -35.18 11.90
C ALA A 659 -0.59 -35.83 11.72
N ARG A 660 -0.33 -36.46 10.57
CA ARG A 660 0.97 -37.07 10.24
C ARG A 660 2.09 -36.05 10.03
N THR A 661 1.79 -34.77 9.83
CA THR A 661 2.81 -33.73 9.64
C THR A 661 3.35 -33.16 10.94
N LEU A 662 2.71 -33.42 12.08
CA LEU A 662 3.06 -32.83 13.37
C LEU A 662 4.54 -33.06 13.76
N PRO A 663 5.11 -34.27 13.71
CA PRO A 663 6.53 -34.46 14.03
C PRO A 663 7.45 -33.66 13.08
N LEU A 664 7.08 -33.56 11.80
CA LEU A 664 7.83 -32.77 10.82
C LEU A 664 7.79 -31.28 11.15
N GLN A 665 6.63 -30.76 11.58
CA GLN A 665 6.46 -29.36 11.96
C GLN A 665 7.38 -28.97 13.11
N ARG A 666 7.36 -29.74 14.21
CA ARG A 666 8.24 -29.53 15.37
C ARG A 666 9.71 -29.49 14.95
N ASP A 667 10.13 -30.47 14.17
CA ASP A 667 11.54 -30.63 13.82
C ASP A 667 12.00 -29.57 12.79
N SER A 668 11.08 -29.13 11.91
CA SER A 668 11.33 -28.02 10.99
C SER A 668 11.49 -26.68 11.71
N ILE A 669 10.72 -26.43 12.77
CA ILE A 669 10.87 -25.22 13.60
C ILE A 669 12.25 -25.20 14.28
N ALA A 670 12.69 -26.35 14.82
CA ALA A 670 14.04 -26.49 15.35
C ALA A 670 15.11 -26.28 14.26
N LEU A 671 14.88 -26.80 13.04
CA LEU A 671 15.78 -26.62 11.90
C LEU A 671 15.87 -25.16 11.46
N TRP A 672 14.77 -24.41 11.44
CA TRP A 672 14.79 -22.96 11.22
C TRP A 672 15.73 -22.25 12.23
N GLY A 673 15.64 -22.63 13.51
CA GLY A 673 16.52 -22.11 14.56
C GLY A 673 18.00 -22.41 14.30
N ARG A 674 18.33 -23.64 13.89
CA ARG A 674 19.69 -24.02 13.51
C ARG A 674 20.18 -23.25 12.30
N LEU A 675 19.38 -23.14 11.24
CA LEU A 675 19.75 -22.41 10.02
C LEU A 675 19.99 -20.92 10.28
N GLN A 676 19.20 -20.30 11.16
CA GLN A 676 19.45 -18.91 11.58
C GLN A 676 20.83 -18.78 12.26
N GLN A 677 21.18 -19.72 13.14
CA GLN A 677 22.47 -19.74 13.83
C GLN A 677 23.63 -20.01 12.86
N GLU A 678 23.50 -21.02 12.01
CA GLU A 678 24.52 -21.42 11.02
C GLU A 678 24.83 -20.32 10.02
N THR A 679 23.82 -19.58 9.57
CA THR A 679 24.00 -18.50 8.59
C THR A 679 24.46 -17.18 9.24
N GLY A 680 24.33 -17.03 10.55
CA GLY A 680 24.62 -15.78 11.27
C GLY A 680 23.74 -14.60 10.84
N ARG A 681 22.59 -14.86 10.23
CA ARG A 681 21.64 -13.85 9.74
C ARG A 681 20.38 -13.85 10.60
N ASP A 682 19.80 -12.68 10.87
CA ASP A 682 18.54 -12.57 11.61
C ASP A 682 17.35 -12.84 10.69
N PHE A 683 16.59 -13.92 10.94
CA PHE A 683 15.38 -14.24 10.20
C PHE A 683 14.13 -13.53 10.77
N GLU A 684 14.34 -12.68 11.77
CA GLU A 684 13.33 -12.11 12.66
C GLU A 684 12.40 -13.19 13.24
N MET A 685 12.98 -14.35 13.57
CA MET A 685 12.26 -15.50 14.11
C MET A 685 12.14 -15.41 15.64
N LYS A 686 10.94 -15.71 16.16
CA LYS A 686 10.67 -15.82 17.61
C LYS A 686 9.76 -17.01 17.89
N ILE A 687 10.20 -17.89 18.78
CA ILE A 687 9.40 -19.00 19.33
C ILE A 687 8.86 -18.53 20.68
N THR A 688 7.62 -18.07 20.67
CA THR A 688 6.95 -17.45 21.83
C THR A 688 5.67 -18.20 22.20
N GLY A 689 5.53 -19.41 21.67
CA GLY A 689 4.33 -20.24 21.76
C GLY A 689 3.13 -19.68 21.01
N GLY A 690 2.06 -20.49 21.03
CA GLY A 690 0.83 -20.19 20.34
C GLY A 690 -0.40 -20.67 21.10
N LEU A 691 -1.48 -19.91 20.94
CA LEU A 691 -2.74 -20.05 21.64
C LEU A 691 -3.85 -20.31 20.64
N MET A 692 -4.71 -21.27 20.95
CA MET A 692 -5.99 -21.43 20.28
C MET A 692 -7.11 -21.17 21.30
N VAL A 693 -7.70 -19.98 21.25
CA VAL A 693 -8.66 -19.52 22.28
C VAL A 693 -10.01 -20.22 22.15
N ALA A 694 -10.65 -20.45 23.30
CA ALA A 694 -11.96 -21.06 23.42
C ALA A 694 -12.97 -20.12 24.10
N GLU A 695 -14.07 -19.83 23.40
CA GLU A 695 -15.22 -19.08 23.94
C GLU A 695 -16.17 -19.91 24.80
N THR A 696 -16.22 -21.24 24.60
CA THR A 696 -17.23 -22.09 25.21
C THR A 696 -16.64 -23.38 25.75
N GLU A 697 -17.36 -24.04 26.65
CA GLU A 697 -17.01 -25.37 27.14
C GLU A 697 -16.95 -26.42 26.02
N ALA A 698 -17.75 -26.25 24.96
CA ALA A 698 -17.67 -27.12 23.78
C ALA A 698 -16.35 -26.92 23.03
N HIS A 699 -15.87 -25.69 22.92
CA HIS A 699 -14.55 -25.40 22.37
C HIS A 699 -13.44 -26.01 23.24
N LEU A 700 -13.53 -25.93 24.57
CA LEU A 700 -12.53 -26.57 25.45
C LEU A 700 -12.46 -28.09 25.23
N ARG A 701 -13.60 -28.79 25.21
CA ARG A 701 -13.63 -30.23 24.92
C ARG A 701 -13.03 -30.59 23.57
N PHE A 702 -13.29 -29.77 22.54
CA PHE A 702 -12.66 -29.91 21.23
C PHE A 702 -11.12 -29.78 21.32
N LEU A 703 -10.64 -28.79 22.07
CA LEU A 703 -9.22 -28.56 22.28
C LEU A 703 -8.56 -29.67 23.12
N GLU A 704 -9.26 -30.25 24.10
CA GLU A 704 -8.78 -31.41 24.86
C GLU A 704 -8.54 -32.60 23.95
N ALA A 705 -9.49 -32.93 23.08
CA ALA A 705 -9.35 -34.02 22.12
C ALA A 705 -8.22 -33.79 21.11
N LYS A 706 -8.11 -32.55 20.60
CA LYS A 706 -7.04 -32.12 19.68
C LYS A 706 -5.66 -32.20 20.34
N THR A 707 -5.51 -31.63 21.53
CA THR A 707 -4.23 -31.60 22.26
C THR A 707 -3.78 -33.01 22.68
N ALA A 708 -4.71 -33.92 22.96
CA ALA A 708 -4.39 -35.33 23.20
C ALA A 708 -3.77 -36.01 21.96
N LEU A 709 -4.32 -35.78 20.77
CA LEU A 709 -3.75 -36.28 19.50
C LEU A 709 -2.36 -35.66 19.25
N GLU A 710 -2.22 -34.36 19.45
CA GLU A 710 -0.95 -33.64 19.27
C GLU A 710 0.16 -34.17 20.18
N ARG A 711 -0.17 -34.40 21.46
CA ARG A 711 0.75 -35.01 22.43
C ARG A 711 1.16 -36.42 22.05
N ALA A 712 0.23 -37.21 21.52
CA ALA A 712 0.54 -38.56 21.03
C ALA A 712 1.54 -38.54 19.84
N GLN A 713 1.63 -37.41 19.12
CA GLN A 713 2.60 -37.19 18.04
C GLN A 713 3.85 -36.40 18.49
N GLY A 714 4.03 -36.19 19.80
CA GLY A 714 5.22 -35.54 20.37
C GLY A 714 5.23 -34.02 20.25
N ILE A 715 4.06 -33.39 20.13
CA ILE A 715 3.88 -31.94 20.27
C ILE A 715 3.55 -31.63 21.74
N GLU A 716 4.26 -30.66 22.30
CA GLU A 716 3.94 -30.13 23.61
C GLU A 716 2.72 -29.21 23.47
N SER A 717 1.53 -29.74 23.78
CA SER A 717 0.27 -29.04 23.66
C SER A 717 -0.61 -29.36 24.86
N HIS A 718 -1.18 -28.35 25.51
CA HIS A 718 -2.05 -28.54 26.68
C HIS A 718 -3.14 -27.46 26.76
N VAL A 719 -4.28 -27.82 27.32
CA VAL A 719 -5.36 -26.87 27.61
C VAL A 719 -5.03 -26.09 28.88
N ILE A 720 -5.23 -24.78 28.82
CA ILE A 720 -5.09 -23.84 29.93
C ILE A 720 -6.44 -23.17 30.23
N ASP A 721 -6.65 -22.81 31.49
CA ASP A 721 -7.86 -22.11 31.94
C ASP A 721 -7.82 -20.60 31.62
N ALA A 722 -8.94 -19.92 31.85
CA ALA A 722 -9.08 -18.48 31.66
C ALA A 722 -8.09 -17.65 32.50
N ALA A 723 -7.76 -18.11 33.72
CA ALA A 723 -6.87 -17.37 34.62
C ALA A 723 -5.42 -17.38 34.12
N GLU A 724 -4.95 -18.54 33.64
CA GLU A 724 -3.64 -18.67 33.00
C GLU A 724 -3.59 -17.94 31.65
N LEU A 725 -4.66 -18.01 30.86
CA LEU A 725 -4.77 -17.25 29.60
C LEU A 725 -4.61 -15.75 29.83
N ALA A 726 -5.34 -15.19 30.80
CA ALA A 726 -5.29 -13.76 31.14
C ALA A 726 -3.92 -13.33 31.68
N ARG A 727 -3.21 -14.18 32.43
CA ARG A 727 -1.83 -13.92 32.86
C ARG A 727 -0.85 -13.86 31.70
N ARG A 728 -1.01 -14.74 30.70
CA ARG A 728 -0.12 -14.83 29.53
C ARG A 728 -0.34 -13.69 28.55
N GLU A 729 -1.60 -13.45 28.18
CA GLU A 729 -1.95 -12.51 27.12
C GLU A 729 -3.11 -11.60 27.57
N PRO A 730 -2.82 -10.59 28.42
CA PRO A 730 -3.84 -9.72 29.01
C PRO A 730 -4.56 -8.82 27.99
N ALA A 731 -4.11 -8.77 26.74
CA ALA A 731 -4.77 -8.03 25.67
C ALA A 731 -5.91 -8.82 24.99
N LEU A 732 -6.03 -10.12 25.27
CA LEU A 732 -7.12 -10.96 24.75
C LEU A 732 -8.45 -10.62 25.43
N ASN A 733 -9.55 -10.97 24.77
CA ASN A 733 -10.89 -10.85 25.36
C ASN A 733 -10.96 -11.67 26.67
N PRO A 734 -11.30 -11.04 27.82
CA PRO A 734 -11.41 -11.74 29.10
C PRO A 734 -12.59 -12.72 29.18
N GLU A 735 -13.49 -12.74 28.20
CA GLU A 735 -14.64 -13.66 28.15
C GLU A 735 -14.27 -15.08 27.70
N PHE A 736 -13.05 -15.31 27.20
CA PHE A 736 -12.61 -16.66 26.82
C PHE A 736 -12.47 -17.56 28.06
N VAL A 737 -13.03 -18.77 27.99
CA VAL A 737 -13.03 -19.74 29.09
C VAL A 737 -11.70 -20.51 29.23
N GLY A 738 -10.84 -20.44 28.20
CA GLY A 738 -9.51 -21.02 28.19
C GLY A 738 -8.90 -21.09 26.79
N ALA A 739 -7.84 -21.87 26.61
CA ALA A 739 -7.18 -22.04 25.32
C ALA A 739 -6.37 -23.35 25.26
N ALA A 740 -6.03 -23.81 24.06
CA ALA A 740 -4.90 -24.72 23.89
C ALA A 740 -3.62 -23.90 23.76
N TRP A 741 -2.57 -24.30 24.47
CA TRP A 741 -1.26 -23.67 24.45
C TRP A 741 -0.21 -24.64 23.95
N CYS A 742 0.59 -24.18 22.98
CA CYS A 742 1.74 -24.90 22.45
C CYS A 742 2.99 -24.01 22.50
N PRO A 743 3.97 -24.24 23.40
CA PRO A 743 5.16 -23.41 23.50
C PRO A 743 6.11 -23.52 22.31
N GLN A 744 5.95 -24.56 21.47
CA GLN A 744 6.79 -24.81 20.29
C GLN A 744 6.41 -23.95 19.08
N GLU A 745 5.29 -23.24 19.12
CA GLU A 745 4.88 -22.33 18.04
C GLU A 745 5.63 -21.00 18.06
N GLY A 746 5.62 -20.33 16.90
CA GLY A 746 6.23 -19.03 16.79
C GLY A 746 5.88 -18.28 15.53
N LYS A 747 6.74 -17.32 15.22
CA LYS A 747 6.61 -16.44 14.06
C LYS A 747 7.97 -16.16 13.48
N ILE A 748 7.98 -15.96 12.17
CA ILE A 748 9.16 -15.62 11.37
C ILE A 748 8.77 -14.52 10.37
N ASN A 749 9.76 -13.75 9.89
CA ASN A 749 9.52 -12.80 8.81
C ASN A 749 9.83 -13.42 7.45
N PRO A 750 8.81 -13.72 6.63
CA PRO A 750 9.02 -14.43 5.38
C PRO A 750 9.69 -13.58 4.30
N LEU A 751 9.68 -12.25 4.49
CA LEU A 751 10.25 -11.30 3.54
C LEU A 751 11.78 -11.34 3.53
N VAL A 752 12.40 -11.70 4.66
CA VAL A 752 13.87 -11.75 4.82
C VAL A 752 14.38 -13.18 4.96
N ALA A 753 13.67 -14.07 5.66
CA ALA A 753 14.15 -15.41 5.97
C ALA A 753 14.40 -16.28 4.71
N THR A 754 13.47 -16.27 3.74
CA THR A 754 13.66 -17.01 2.48
C THR A 754 14.85 -16.46 1.68
N ARG A 755 15.10 -15.14 1.75
CA ARG A 755 16.26 -14.54 1.09
C ARG A 755 17.57 -14.99 1.73
N HIS A 756 17.63 -15.01 3.06
CA HIS A 756 18.84 -15.48 3.75
C HIS A 756 19.13 -16.96 3.51
N LEU A 757 18.09 -17.80 3.37
CA LEU A 757 18.28 -19.18 2.91
C LEU A 757 18.79 -19.27 1.48
N LEU A 758 18.31 -18.40 0.58
CA LEU A 758 18.78 -18.35 -0.80
C LEU A 758 20.25 -17.93 -0.86
N ASP A 759 20.64 -16.93 -0.07
CA ASP A 759 22.04 -16.51 0.02
C ASP A 759 22.90 -17.68 0.53
N ALA A 760 22.44 -18.43 1.54
CA ALA A 760 23.14 -19.62 2.04
C ALA A 760 23.23 -20.73 0.99
N ALA A 761 22.18 -20.96 0.19
CA ALA A 761 22.22 -21.92 -0.91
C ALA A 761 23.25 -21.52 -1.97
N GLY A 762 23.35 -20.22 -2.28
CA GLY A 762 24.38 -19.67 -3.16
C GLY A 762 25.79 -19.87 -2.63
N VAL A 763 26.03 -19.61 -1.34
CA VAL A 763 27.33 -19.90 -0.69
C VAL A 763 27.68 -21.39 -0.75
N ALA A 764 26.67 -22.27 -0.64
CA ALA A 764 26.87 -23.72 -0.76
C ALA A 764 27.10 -24.20 -2.20
N GLY A 765 26.92 -23.34 -3.22
CA GLY A 765 27.19 -23.63 -4.63
C GLY A 765 25.95 -23.72 -5.53
N ALA A 766 24.73 -23.54 -5.02
CA ALA A 766 23.53 -23.53 -5.86
C ALA A 766 23.45 -22.25 -6.71
N ILE A 767 23.08 -22.39 -7.98
CA ILE A 767 22.98 -21.27 -8.92
C ILE A 767 21.50 -20.95 -9.20
N LEU A 768 21.08 -19.71 -8.96
CA LEU A 768 19.73 -19.25 -9.26
C LEU A 768 19.63 -18.65 -10.68
N HIS A 769 18.65 -19.11 -11.45
CA HIS A 769 18.23 -18.54 -12.72
C HIS A 769 16.81 -17.97 -12.61
N GLU A 770 16.70 -16.70 -12.26
CA GLU A 770 15.44 -15.95 -12.30
C GLU A 770 15.03 -15.61 -13.74
N ARG A 771 13.76 -15.25 -13.91
CA ARG A 771 13.14 -14.96 -15.22
C ARG A 771 13.34 -16.10 -16.22
N CYS A 772 13.39 -17.32 -15.71
CA CYS A 772 13.68 -18.54 -16.45
C CYS A 772 12.46 -19.46 -16.36
N SER A 773 11.53 -19.30 -17.31
CA SER A 773 10.31 -20.09 -17.37
C SER A 773 10.63 -21.46 -17.92
N VAL A 774 10.20 -22.53 -17.25
CA VAL A 774 10.19 -23.88 -17.82
C VAL A 774 9.04 -23.98 -18.80
N LEU A 775 9.33 -24.27 -20.06
CA LEU A 775 8.36 -24.31 -21.17
C LEU A 775 7.99 -25.74 -21.55
N ALA A 776 8.97 -26.64 -21.53
CA ALA A 776 8.78 -28.06 -21.77
C ALA A 776 9.88 -28.86 -21.07
N ILE A 777 9.62 -30.15 -20.80
CA ILE A 777 10.60 -31.07 -20.23
C ILE A 777 10.54 -32.36 -21.04
N HIS A 778 11.69 -32.80 -21.53
CA HIS A 778 11.85 -34.04 -22.29
C HIS A 778 12.70 -35.01 -21.48
N ALA A 779 12.18 -36.21 -21.24
CA ALA A 779 12.97 -37.31 -20.69
C ALA A 779 13.92 -37.83 -21.78
N GLU A 780 15.21 -37.95 -21.46
CA GLU A 780 16.25 -38.42 -22.37
C GLU A 780 17.05 -39.57 -21.72
N SER A 781 17.90 -40.26 -22.49
CA SER A 781 18.76 -41.32 -21.96
C SER A 781 19.74 -40.77 -20.92
N GLY A 782 19.43 -41.00 -19.64
CA GLY A 782 20.27 -40.60 -18.51
C GLY A 782 19.90 -39.27 -17.84
N GLY A 783 18.74 -38.68 -18.15
CA GLY A 783 18.26 -37.48 -17.47
C GLY A 783 17.11 -36.77 -18.20
N PHE A 784 17.18 -35.45 -18.20
CA PHE A 784 16.16 -34.56 -18.74
C PHE A 784 16.79 -33.42 -19.53
N ARG A 785 16.13 -33.05 -20.63
CA ARG A 785 16.32 -31.79 -21.33
C ARG A 785 15.15 -30.86 -21.01
N ILE A 786 15.46 -29.73 -20.37
CA ILE A 786 14.47 -28.75 -19.92
C ILE A 786 14.54 -27.55 -20.84
N GLU A 787 13.51 -27.34 -21.64
CA GLU A 787 13.39 -26.16 -22.49
C GLU A 787 12.92 -24.98 -21.62
N THR A 788 13.70 -23.89 -21.64
CA THR A 788 13.36 -22.68 -20.88
C THR A 788 13.25 -21.45 -21.78
N SER A 789 12.62 -20.39 -21.26
CA SER A 789 12.60 -19.08 -21.93
C SER A 789 13.99 -18.45 -22.15
N ARG A 790 15.03 -19.00 -21.52
CA ARG A 790 16.42 -18.52 -21.65
C ARG A 790 17.33 -19.49 -22.38
N GLY A 791 16.83 -20.63 -22.86
CA GLY A 791 17.62 -21.69 -23.50
C GLY A 791 17.55 -23.02 -22.75
N PRO A 792 18.06 -24.11 -23.33
CA PRO A 792 17.93 -25.44 -22.74
C PRO A 792 18.87 -25.64 -21.54
N VAL A 793 18.38 -26.40 -20.55
CA VAL A 793 19.17 -26.87 -19.40
C VAL A 793 19.10 -28.39 -19.35
N LEU A 794 20.25 -29.05 -19.21
CA LEU A 794 20.36 -30.50 -19.11
C LEU A 794 20.58 -30.91 -17.65
N ALA A 795 19.79 -31.84 -17.13
CA ALA A 795 19.87 -32.29 -15.75
C ALA A 795 19.71 -33.79 -15.63
N ARG A 796 20.38 -34.44 -14.66
CA ARG A 796 20.17 -35.87 -14.39
C ARG A 796 18.89 -36.13 -13.61
N ARG A 797 18.51 -35.19 -12.74
CA ARG A 797 17.30 -35.25 -11.90
C ARG A 797 16.61 -33.89 -11.84
N ILE A 798 15.30 -33.90 -11.60
CA ILE A 798 14.48 -32.71 -11.41
C ILE A 798 13.80 -32.80 -10.04
N VAL A 799 13.82 -31.70 -9.30
CA VAL A 799 12.95 -31.48 -8.14
C VAL A 799 11.89 -30.45 -8.52
N ASN A 800 10.63 -30.88 -8.56
CA ASN A 800 9.47 -30.03 -8.71
C ASN A 800 9.08 -29.43 -7.34
N ALA A 801 9.50 -28.18 -7.12
CA ALA A 801 9.19 -27.38 -5.94
C ALA A 801 8.38 -26.12 -6.30
N ALA A 802 7.60 -26.18 -7.39
CA ALA A 802 6.92 -25.02 -7.98
C ALA A 802 5.68 -24.55 -7.19
N GLY A 803 5.50 -25.03 -5.96
CA GLY A 803 4.41 -24.65 -5.07
C GLY A 803 3.05 -24.90 -5.70
N ALA A 804 2.22 -23.86 -5.81
CA ALA A 804 0.87 -23.98 -6.37
C ALA A 804 0.87 -24.42 -7.84
N PHE A 805 1.99 -24.22 -8.56
CA PHE A 805 2.16 -24.57 -9.97
C PHE A 805 2.76 -25.97 -10.17
N ALA A 806 2.99 -26.73 -9.09
CA ALA A 806 3.63 -28.04 -9.19
C ALA A 806 2.82 -29.06 -10.01
N GLY A 807 1.48 -28.96 -10.01
CA GLY A 807 0.62 -29.75 -10.89
C GLY A 807 0.88 -29.49 -12.38
N GLN A 808 1.04 -28.22 -12.78
CA GLN A 808 1.36 -27.85 -14.17
C GLN A 808 2.74 -28.35 -14.58
N VAL A 809 3.75 -28.24 -13.70
CA VAL A 809 5.09 -28.75 -13.95
C VAL A 809 5.12 -30.26 -14.10
N GLY A 810 4.38 -31.00 -13.24
CA GLY A 810 4.23 -32.45 -13.37
C GLY A 810 3.56 -32.86 -14.69
N GLY A 811 2.55 -32.09 -15.11
CA GLY A 811 1.86 -32.28 -16.40
C GLY A 811 2.77 -32.19 -17.64
N LEU A 812 3.87 -31.43 -17.59
CA LEU A 812 4.85 -31.36 -18.69
C LEU A 812 5.52 -32.71 -18.98
N LEU A 813 5.51 -33.64 -18.02
CA LEU A 813 6.03 -35.01 -18.12
C LEU A 813 4.92 -36.07 -18.06
N GLY A 814 3.64 -35.68 -18.12
CA GLY A 814 2.51 -36.60 -17.91
C GLY A 814 2.40 -37.16 -16.49
N CYS A 815 3.11 -36.57 -15.51
CA CYS A 815 3.15 -36.98 -14.11
C CYS A 815 2.29 -36.03 -13.27
N GLU A 816 0.97 -36.05 -13.48
CA GLU A 816 0.06 -35.16 -12.79
C GLU A 816 -0.01 -35.47 -11.28
N ILE A 817 -0.02 -34.41 -10.47
CA ILE A 817 -0.22 -34.48 -9.01
C ILE A 817 -1.34 -33.50 -8.61
N PRO A 818 -2.17 -33.83 -7.59
CA PRO A 818 -3.37 -33.05 -7.23
C PRO A 818 -3.02 -31.79 -6.42
N VAL A 819 -2.34 -30.84 -7.08
CA VAL A 819 -1.92 -29.56 -6.49
C VAL A 819 -2.70 -28.42 -7.13
N PHE A 820 -3.38 -27.63 -6.31
CA PHE A 820 -4.19 -26.50 -6.75
C PHE A 820 -3.75 -25.19 -6.09
N GLY A 821 -4.05 -24.07 -6.74
CA GLY A 821 -3.91 -22.74 -6.15
C GLY A 821 -5.13 -22.36 -5.31
N ALA A 822 -4.91 -21.72 -4.18
CA ALA A 822 -5.99 -21.11 -3.37
C ALA A 822 -5.53 -19.73 -2.89
N PRO A 823 -5.98 -18.61 -3.48
CA PRO A 823 -5.55 -17.29 -3.04
C PRO A 823 -6.13 -16.97 -1.66
N LEU A 824 -5.27 -16.53 -0.75
CA LEU A 824 -5.60 -16.13 0.62
C LEU A 824 -5.21 -14.68 0.86
N GLN A 825 -5.85 -14.02 1.84
CA GLN A 825 -5.54 -12.63 2.19
C GLN A 825 -5.09 -12.44 3.63
N MET A 826 -4.29 -11.39 3.82
CA MET A 826 -3.81 -10.93 5.11
C MET A 826 -4.04 -9.43 5.25
N VAL A 827 -4.26 -8.99 6.48
CA VAL A 827 -4.51 -7.60 6.86
C VAL A 827 -3.43 -7.12 7.83
N VAL A 828 -3.01 -5.86 7.70
CA VAL A 828 -1.99 -5.24 8.55
C VAL A 828 -2.52 -3.95 9.16
N THR A 829 -2.41 -3.85 10.48
CA THR A 829 -2.72 -2.63 11.21
C THR A 829 -1.54 -1.66 11.16
N GLU A 830 -1.77 -0.42 11.54
CA GLU A 830 -0.65 0.42 11.95
C GLU A 830 0.12 -0.16 13.16
N ALA A 831 1.33 0.36 13.39
CA ALA A 831 2.18 -0.14 14.45
C ALA A 831 1.66 0.31 15.82
N ALA A 832 1.62 -0.61 16.78
CA ALA A 832 1.25 -0.39 18.16
C ALA A 832 2.38 -0.83 19.11
N ALA A 833 2.28 -0.46 20.38
CA ALA A 833 3.17 -0.98 21.41
C ALA A 833 2.98 -2.51 21.53
N PRO A 834 4.00 -3.27 21.98
CA PRO A 834 3.84 -4.70 22.23
C PRO A 834 2.66 -4.99 23.16
N ALA A 835 1.70 -5.77 22.68
CA ALA A 835 0.47 -6.08 23.40
C ALA A 835 0.16 -7.58 23.39
N ILE A 836 0.61 -8.31 22.37
CA ILE A 836 0.59 -9.79 22.38
C ILE A 836 1.96 -10.37 22.05
N THR A 837 2.28 -11.51 22.66
CA THR A 837 3.54 -12.21 22.39
C THR A 837 3.32 -13.43 21.50
N ALA A 838 2.33 -14.26 21.83
CA ALA A 838 2.00 -15.51 21.18
C ALA A 838 1.47 -15.34 19.75
N LEU A 839 1.53 -16.44 19.00
CA LEU A 839 0.70 -16.63 17.81
C LEU A 839 -0.72 -17.01 18.26
N VAL A 840 -1.74 -16.27 17.85
CA VAL A 840 -3.12 -16.47 18.33
C VAL A 840 -4.00 -16.99 17.21
N ALA A 841 -4.73 -18.06 17.49
CA ALA A 841 -5.75 -18.69 16.67
C ALA A 841 -7.05 -18.88 17.48
N HIS A 842 -8.12 -19.30 16.81
CA HIS A 842 -9.42 -19.53 17.45
C HIS A 842 -9.89 -20.97 17.22
N ALA A 843 -10.52 -21.58 18.22
CA ALA A 843 -10.98 -22.97 18.19
C ALA A 843 -12.09 -23.29 17.16
N ASP A 844 -12.67 -22.27 16.54
CA ASP A 844 -13.91 -22.39 15.75
C ASP A 844 -13.94 -21.42 14.57
N ARG A 845 -13.39 -20.22 14.76
CA ARG A 845 -13.29 -19.19 13.72
C ARG A 845 -11.94 -19.21 13.01
N HIS A 846 -11.92 -18.85 11.73
CA HIS A 846 -10.69 -18.69 10.96
C HIS A 846 -9.87 -17.47 11.45
N LEU A 847 -8.77 -17.71 12.17
CA LEU A 847 -7.83 -16.68 12.61
C LEU A 847 -6.41 -17.21 12.72
N THR A 848 -5.46 -16.45 12.18
CA THR A 848 -4.08 -16.42 12.68
C THR A 848 -3.69 -14.97 12.90
N LEU A 849 -3.25 -14.64 14.11
CA LEU A 849 -2.99 -13.27 14.51
C LEU A 849 -1.68 -13.21 15.27
N LYS A 850 -0.80 -12.31 14.83
CA LYS A 850 0.47 -12.05 15.52
C LYS A 850 0.85 -10.59 15.46
N GLN A 851 1.64 -10.17 16.43
CA GLN A 851 2.32 -8.88 16.39
C GLN A 851 3.78 -9.05 15.96
N ALA A 852 4.18 -8.34 14.91
CA ALA A 852 5.54 -8.32 14.40
C ALA A 852 6.45 -7.39 15.22
N ALA A 853 7.78 -7.54 15.10
CA ALA A 853 8.75 -6.76 15.87
C ALA A 853 8.67 -5.24 15.59
N ASN A 854 8.23 -4.87 14.39
CA ASN A 854 7.98 -3.48 14.02
C ASN A 854 6.69 -2.89 14.62
N GLY A 855 5.93 -3.68 15.39
CA GLY A 855 4.72 -3.28 16.12
C GLY A 855 3.42 -3.49 15.35
N ASN A 856 3.45 -3.83 14.05
CA ASN A 856 2.25 -4.10 13.28
C ASN A 856 1.60 -5.42 13.72
N PHE A 857 0.27 -5.46 13.77
CA PHE A 857 -0.46 -6.73 13.78
C PHE A 857 -0.61 -7.24 12.35
N ILE A 858 -0.37 -8.53 12.18
CA ILE A 858 -0.63 -9.27 10.94
C ILE A 858 -1.77 -10.22 11.25
N ILE A 859 -2.88 -10.03 10.54
CA ILE A 859 -4.13 -10.77 10.71
C ILE A 859 -4.32 -11.61 9.45
N GLY A 860 -4.44 -12.92 9.62
CA GLY A 860 -4.70 -13.89 8.57
C GLY A 860 -5.66 -14.95 9.07
N GLY A 861 -5.42 -16.20 8.70
CA GLY A 861 -6.24 -17.34 9.13
C GLY A 861 -6.99 -18.01 8.00
N GLY A 862 -6.45 -18.03 6.79
CA GLY A 862 -7.05 -18.80 5.69
C GLY A 862 -8.14 -18.09 4.90
N TRP A 863 -8.47 -16.83 5.22
CA TRP A 863 -9.53 -16.08 4.52
C TRP A 863 -9.27 -15.98 3.01
N THR A 864 -10.29 -16.32 2.23
CA THR A 864 -10.19 -16.42 0.77
C THR A 864 -10.01 -15.05 0.12
N ALA A 865 -9.14 -14.99 -0.90
CA ALA A 865 -8.99 -13.84 -1.79
C ALA A 865 -9.58 -14.13 -3.18
N GLY A 866 -9.71 -13.10 -4.02
CA GLY A 866 -10.07 -13.19 -5.42
C GLY A 866 -8.87 -13.08 -6.36
N LEU A 867 -9.14 -13.10 -7.66
CA LEU A 867 -8.21 -12.69 -8.71
C LEU A 867 -8.78 -11.44 -9.38
N ASP A 868 -7.93 -10.48 -9.73
CA ASP A 868 -8.40 -9.35 -10.53
C ASP A 868 -8.73 -9.79 -11.97
N PRO A 869 -9.71 -9.16 -12.64
CA PRO A 869 -10.21 -9.63 -13.93
C PRO A 869 -9.30 -9.31 -15.12
N VAL A 870 -8.23 -8.54 -14.95
CA VAL A 870 -7.39 -8.05 -16.06
C VAL A 870 -6.02 -8.73 -16.08
N HIS A 871 -5.36 -8.78 -14.93
CA HIS A 871 -4.03 -9.35 -14.76
C HIS A 871 -4.06 -10.73 -14.09
N HIS A 872 -5.23 -11.17 -13.59
CA HIS A 872 -5.39 -12.41 -12.81
C HIS A 872 -4.43 -12.51 -11.60
N HIS A 873 -4.07 -11.36 -11.00
CA HIS A 873 -3.30 -11.34 -9.77
C HIS A 873 -4.22 -11.52 -8.54
N PRO A 874 -3.73 -12.17 -7.47
CA PRO A 874 -4.47 -12.25 -6.22
C PRO A 874 -4.86 -10.86 -5.68
N ARG A 875 -6.14 -10.69 -5.32
CA ARG A 875 -6.68 -9.45 -4.71
C ARG A 875 -7.54 -9.75 -3.49
N PRO A 876 -7.42 -8.96 -2.40
CA PRO A 876 -8.31 -9.12 -1.25
C PRO A 876 -9.77 -8.83 -1.62
N ARG A 877 -10.70 -9.54 -0.98
CA ARG A 877 -12.16 -9.34 -1.09
C ARG A 877 -12.69 -8.54 0.08
N LEU A 878 -13.76 -7.77 -0.16
CA LEU A 878 -14.38 -6.95 0.89
C LEU A 878 -15.01 -7.82 1.99
N ASP A 879 -15.77 -8.85 1.61
CA ASP A 879 -16.44 -9.76 2.55
C ASP A 879 -15.47 -10.49 3.50
N SER A 880 -14.31 -10.86 2.97
CA SER A 880 -13.26 -11.59 3.69
C SER A 880 -12.45 -10.65 4.58
N LEU A 881 -12.30 -9.38 4.19
CA LEU A 881 -11.77 -8.35 5.10
C LEU A 881 -12.70 -8.13 6.28
N GLU A 882 -14.00 -7.98 6.01
CA GLU A 882 -15.02 -7.74 7.03
C GLU A 882 -15.01 -8.84 8.10
N GLY A 883 -15.11 -10.10 7.68
CA GLY A 883 -15.12 -11.25 8.59
C GLY A 883 -13.81 -11.42 9.35
N ASN A 884 -12.66 -11.29 8.67
CA ASN A 884 -11.36 -11.44 9.31
C ASN A 884 -11.10 -10.38 10.39
N LEU A 885 -11.49 -9.12 10.11
CA LEU A 885 -11.38 -8.02 11.05
C LEU A 885 -12.35 -8.14 12.21
N TRP A 886 -13.53 -8.72 12.00
CA TRP A 886 -14.47 -9.02 13.08
C TRP A 886 -13.88 -10.03 14.07
N VAL A 887 -13.35 -11.16 13.57
CA VAL A 887 -12.74 -12.19 14.45
C VAL A 887 -11.53 -11.60 15.19
N ALA A 888 -10.68 -10.86 14.49
CA ALA A 888 -9.47 -10.27 15.10
C ALA A 888 -9.78 -9.32 16.26
N GLN A 889 -10.76 -8.43 16.09
CA GLN A 889 -11.14 -7.48 17.15
C GLN A 889 -12.06 -8.08 18.21
N HIS A 890 -12.67 -9.23 17.94
CA HIS A 890 -13.32 -10.04 18.97
C HIS A 890 -12.26 -10.68 19.87
N VAL A 891 -11.20 -11.23 19.29
CA VAL A 891 -10.09 -11.88 20.03
C VAL A 891 -9.20 -10.88 20.76
N VAL A 892 -8.87 -9.73 20.13
CA VAL A 892 -8.07 -8.66 20.72
C VAL A 892 -8.87 -7.35 20.66
N PRO A 893 -9.72 -7.04 21.67
CA PRO A 893 -10.59 -5.87 21.65
C PRO A 893 -9.87 -4.53 21.42
N GLY A 894 -8.64 -4.40 21.92
CA GLY A 894 -7.81 -3.20 21.74
C GLY A 894 -7.50 -2.85 20.27
N LEU A 895 -7.64 -3.79 19.32
CA LEU A 895 -7.47 -3.50 17.89
C LEU A 895 -8.49 -2.49 17.35
N ARG A 896 -9.61 -2.27 18.04
CA ARG A 896 -10.60 -1.22 17.70
C ARG A 896 -10.01 0.19 17.77
N LYS A 897 -8.88 0.35 18.45
CA LYS A 897 -8.13 1.61 18.59
C LYS A 897 -7.13 1.86 17.47
N LEU A 898 -7.07 0.99 16.45
CA LEU A 898 -6.09 1.06 15.36
C LEU A 898 -6.74 1.19 13.98
N HIS A 899 -5.98 1.74 13.04
CA HIS A 899 -6.32 1.69 11.62
C HIS A 899 -5.73 0.45 10.95
N VAL A 900 -6.44 -0.08 9.95
CA VAL A 900 -5.88 -0.95 8.92
C VAL A 900 -5.14 -0.08 7.93
N ILE A 901 -3.88 -0.41 7.61
CA ILE A 901 -3.05 0.40 6.70
C ILE A 901 -2.79 -0.27 5.35
N ARG A 902 -2.91 -1.60 5.28
CA ARG A 902 -2.81 -2.39 4.06
C ARG A 902 -3.34 -3.81 4.25
N SER A 903 -3.66 -4.45 3.15
CA SER A 903 -3.97 -5.86 3.02
C SER A 903 -3.45 -6.33 1.67
N TRP A 904 -3.07 -7.59 1.60
CA TRP A 904 -2.59 -8.20 0.36
C TRP A 904 -3.16 -9.61 0.25
N ALA A 905 -3.21 -10.09 -0.99
CA ALA A 905 -3.52 -11.47 -1.27
C ALA A 905 -2.27 -12.18 -1.80
N ALA A 906 -2.16 -13.46 -1.47
CA ALA A 906 -1.07 -14.32 -1.89
C ALA A 906 -1.64 -15.67 -2.33
N MET A 907 -0.98 -16.31 -3.30
CA MET A 907 -1.33 -17.67 -3.69
C MET A 907 -0.93 -18.64 -2.58
N ASN A 908 -1.88 -19.43 -2.07
CA ASN A 908 -1.60 -20.58 -1.23
C ASN A 908 -1.65 -21.88 -2.05
N ILE A 909 -1.10 -22.94 -1.47
CA ILE A 909 -1.08 -24.29 -2.02
C ILE A 909 -2.21 -25.07 -1.37
N ASN A 910 -3.12 -25.63 -2.18
CA ASN A 910 -4.18 -26.53 -1.73
C ASN A 910 -3.90 -27.96 -2.22
N ILE A 911 -3.80 -28.87 -1.25
CA ILE A 911 -3.56 -30.33 -1.37
C ILE A 911 -4.38 -31.01 -0.27
N ASP A 912 -4.37 -32.34 -0.21
CA ASP A 912 -5.10 -33.19 0.77
C ASP A 912 -4.64 -33.09 2.25
N GLY A 913 -3.93 -32.01 2.62
CA GLY A 913 -3.43 -31.75 3.96
C GLY A 913 -2.06 -32.35 4.28
N ALA A 914 -1.55 -33.30 3.48
CA ALA A 914 -0.22 -33.88 3.67
C ALA A 914 0.73 -33.49 2.53
N PRO A 915 2.02 -33.23 2.80
CA PRO A 915 3.01 -32.96 1.76
C PRO A 915 3.06 -34.06 0.70
N ILE A 916 3.49 -33.66 -0.50
CA ILE A 916 3.83 -34.54 -1.62
C ILE A 916 5.35 -34.51 -1.74
N LEU A 917 6.00 -35.61 -1.34
CA LEU A 917 7.44 -35.72 -1.15
C LEU A 917 7.98 -37.05 -1.68
N GLY A 918 8.95 -36.99 -2.60
CA GLY A 918 9.68 -38.16 -3.07
C GLY A 918 9.71 -38.29 -4.58
N GLU A 919 10.33 -39.38 -5.06
CA GLU A 919 10.41 -39.69 -6.50
C GLU A 919 9.04 -40.09 -7.04
N ASP A 920 8.68 -39.61 -8.23
CA ASP A 920 7.45 -39.98 -8.91
C ASP A 920 7.59 -41.41 -9.47
N PRO A 921 6.68 -42.34 -9.15
CA PRO A 921 6.79 -43.73 -9.62
C PRO A 921 6.66 -43.87 -11.15
N ARG A 922 6.08 -42.86 -11.83
CA ARG A 922 5.86 -42.87 -13.28
C ARG A 922 7.08 -42.37 -14.05
N GLN A 923 7.96 -41.59 -13.42
CA GLN A 923 9.12 -40.99 -14.08
C GLN A 923 10.35 -40.98 -13.15
N LYS A 924 11.27 -41.91 -13.42
CA LYS A 924 12.56 -41.96 -12.71
C LYS A 924 13.31 -40.63 -12.85
N GLY A 925 13.89 -40.16 -11.76
CA GLY A 925 14.64 -38.91 -11.65
C GLY A 925 13.79 -37.66 -11.42
N LEU A 926 12.45 -37.76 -11.44
CA LEU A 926 11.54 -36.67 -11.08
C LEU A 926 11.16 -36.79 -9.60
N PHE A 927 11.44 -35.77 -8.81
CA PHE A 927 11.10 -35.69 -7.39
C PHE A 927 10.13 -34.54 -7.14
N HIS A 928 9.22 -34.70 -6.18
CA HIS A 928 8.30 -33.64 -5.75
C HIS A 928 8.64 -33.16 -4.34
N ALA A 929 8.51 -31.85 -4.12
CA ALA A 929 8.64 -31.20 -2.81
C ALA A 929 7.57 -30.12 -2.64
N VAL A 930 6.35 -30.52 -2.31
CA VAL A 930 5.16 -29.64 -2.26
C VAL A 930 4.43 -29.77 -0.93
N THR A 931 3.96 -28.66 -0.35
CA THR A 931 3.27 -28.66 0.94
C THR A 931 2.35 -27.44 1.12
N SER A 932 1.22 -27.61 1.81
CA SER A 932 0.27 -26.55 2.17
C SER A 932 0.74 -25.70 3.37
N ASN A 933 1.41 -26.28 4.36
CA ASN A 933 2.03 -25.57 5.49
C ASN A 933 3.49 -25.19 5.18
N GLY A 934 3.70 -24.62 3.98
CA GLY A 934 5.02 -24.54 3.38
C GLY A 934 6.04 -23.67 4.10
N TYR A 935 5.62 -22.65 4.84
CA TYR A 935 6.58 -21.80 5.55
C TYR A 935 7.12 -22.48 6.82
N THR A 936 6.27 -23.20 7.55
CA THR A 936 6.70 -24.03 8.69
C THR A 936 7.58 -25.17 8.19
N LEU A 937 7.11 -25.94 7.20
CA LEU A 937 7.72 -27.19 6.75
C LEU A 937 8.87 -27.02 5.72
N GLY A 938 9.05 -25.83 5.15
CA GLY A 938 10.00 -25.59 4.05
C GLY A 938 11.41 -26.18 4.26
N PRO A 939 12.10 -25.87 5.38
CA PRO A 939 13.43 -26.41 5.64
C PRO A 939 13.49 -27.93 5.71
N ILE A 940 12.62 -28.57 6.51
CA ILE A 940 12.66 -30.03 6.69
C ILE A 940 12.29 -30.74 5.38
N MET A 941 11.35 -30.17 4.61
CA MET A 941 10.99 -30.69 3.29
C MET A 941 12.20 -30.65 2.35
N GLY A 942 12.96 -29.55 2.37
CA GLY A 942 14.18 -29.44 1.58
C GLY A 942 15.26 -30.43 1.99
N GLU A 943 15.49 -30.60 3.29
CA GLU A 943 16.48 -31.55 3.83
C GLU A 943 16.14 -33.00 3.43
N MET A 944 14.90 -33.42 3.64
CA MET A 944 14.44 -34.77 3.30
C MET A 944 14.44 -35.01 1.78
N THR A 945 13.99 -34.03 0.99
CA THR A 945 14.03 -34.14 -0.48
C THR A 945 15.47 -34.30 -0.97
N ALA A 946 16.40 -33.49 -0.44
CA ALA A 946 17.80 -33.58 -0.80
C ALA A 946 18.40 -34.95 -0.45
N ALA A 947 18.07 -35.51 0.72
CA ALA A 947 18.52 -36.86 1.09
C ALA A 947 18.03 -37.91 0.07
N LEU A 948 16.74 -37.92 -0.27
CA LEU A 948 16.17 -38.85 -1.25
C LEU A 948 16.82 -38.70 -2.64
N VAL A 949 16.99 -37.47 -3.12
CA VAL A 949 17.62 -37.18 -4.41
C VAL A 949 19.08 -37.61 -4.43
N LEU A 950 19.78 -37.60 -3.30
CA LEU A 950 21.16 -38.07 -3.17
C LEU A 950 21.26 -39.58 -2.88
N GLY A 951 20.14 -40.30 -2.80
CA GLY A 951 20.11 -41.73 -2.46
C GLY A 951 20.49 -42.03 -1.01
N ARG A 952 20.28 -41.07 -0.11
CA ARG A 952 20.55 -41.19 1.34
C ARG A 952 19.23 -41.45 2.08
N ASP A 953 19.34 -42.07 3.25
CA ASP A 953 18.20 -42.24 4.16
C ASP A 953 17.76 -40.87 4.71
N PRO A 954 16.50 -40.44 4.52
CA PRO A 954 15.97 -39.21 5.12
C PRO A 954 15.77 -39.31 6.64
N GLY A 955 16.01 -40.49 7.24
CA GLY A 955 15.95 -40.75 8.68
C GLY A 955 14.52 -40.88 9.23
N ARG A 956 13.52 -41.02 8.35
CA ARG A 956 12.09 -41.08 8.67
C ARG A 956 11.32 -41.86 7.61
N ASP A 957 10.20 -42.47 8.02
CA ASP A 957 9.23 -43.03 7.08
C ASP A 957 8.45 -41.92 6.37
N LEU A 958 8.59 -41.87 5.04
CA LEU A 958 7.92 -40.91 4.16
C LEU A 958 6.86 -41.56 3.27
N ALA A 959 6.53 -42.84 3.47
CA ALA A 959 5.57 -43.55 2.64
C ALA A 959 4.21 -42.83 2.59
N ALA A 960 3.79 -42.25 3.71
CA ALA A 960 2.55 -41.47 3.80
C ALA A 960 2.56 -40.19 2.94
N PHE A 961 3.74 -39.69 2.54
CA PHE A 961 3.93 -38.46 1.74
C PHE A 961 4.32 -38.73 0.29
N SER A 962 4.54 -40.00 -0.08
CA SER A 962 4.97 -40.39 -1.42
C SER A 962 3.96 -39.98 -2.50
N PRO A 963 4.42 -39.47 -3.67
CA PRO A 963 3.56 -39.25 -4.83
C PRO A 963 2.78 -40.50 -5.26
N ALA A 964 3.31 -41.71 -4.98
CA ALA A 964 2.68 -42.99 -5.32
C ALA A 964 1.30 -43.22 -4.69
N ARG A 965 0.88 -42.40 -3.71
CA ARG A 965 -0.47 -42.45 -3.16
C ARG A 965 -1.54 -41.91 -4.13
N PHE A 966 -1.14 -41.33 -5.26
CA PHE A 966 -2.03 -40.73 -6.26
C PHE A 966 -2.09 -41.47 -7.60
N GLY A 967 -1.48 -42.67 -7.68
CA GLY A 967 -1.31 -43.44 -8.92
C GLY A 967 0.13 -43.42 -9.37
#